data_AF-A0A2G8K7Y2-F1
#
_entry.id   AF-A0A2G8K7Y2-F1
#
_cell.length_a   1.000
_cell.length_b   1.000
_cell.length_c   1.000
_cell.angle_alpha   90.00
_cell.angle_beta   90.00
_cell.angle_gamma   90.00
#
_symmetry.space_group_name_H-M   'P 1'
#
loop_
_entity.id
_entity.type
_entity.pdbx_description
1 polymer ?
#
loop_
_entity_poly.entity_id
_entity_poly.type
_entity_poly.pdbx_seq_one_letter_code
_entity_poly.pdbx_strand_id
1 'polypeptide(L)'
;MEKLARAFEALKSHQQGSSSDTVDSKKSQLSKKEYIQHLSIVADGICASNFKTVADFPKFLAISFELIFVACNNENSDIRLKAEECLNKIIKASLDTSLSRTQLELYKEIKKNGPSKSLRAALWRFAEVASFIRPQKCRPYIINLLPCIAKISRREEDAIQEALASFTEKVLPVLGSFLTDTEVKNLMKVLYPNLKSPSAATRRSAAKILVLICHHGRKTSTYFSMLVQTLLMICVPVTPNLSSHMCLGLLQCLRNALPYLTETGNLDQGLRGSIGVVKAEEKAEVTTKQLVQVKPNTSQVFSLDSGLDDDQVSLNTSLASKSELSSTANLSDVGLETPDTSTLSSYQDSLLESDLGESSSEQGDIITADEVDEYSNVNIGTEEEIGHSDEIDVSKGLTYMEKERKSVTDGEEEEEASPEKEEEADVDEKEEREANQDDEILEGDIGCYTDEEIPLRHLMRLLTSSFLLTGEKGCLIRDRRVRVSVKTLAMSCISNIAGMVPELFFIQLFKSSIKEKRVADQYVRDVLLYCEHSDHQLRSQTAIIIGHFIHAALRKSHCQFDTWSLDTAQQTESEPFHLSTLVTMLRNSLKDESSMTIRFTCQAVKVCIADLCMSSYDYLGAQLTYDLLEVGKSSYWLLQVELLDVIGGLNFRLLNFIETQEKLYSNHLVKSQRIQEALLEDVVMTLLGSDDLRVRTKAAETIIKIIPKLYFPDDVAHSDSVAAVAKEDQTGARRYHLGSTKLQPATHSHHEGSLTLSRRPGRRRA
;
A
#
# COMPACT_ATOMS: atom_id res chain seq x y z
N MET A 1 -19.39 39.36 23.59
CA MET A 1 -19.50 38.87 24.98
C MET A 1 -20.87 38.29 25.30
N GLU A 2 -21.92 39.08 25.56
CA GLU A 2 -23.20 38.52 26.07
C GLU A 2 -23.80 37.37 25.26
N LYS A 3 -23.85 37.48 23.92
CA LYS A 3 -24.37 36.41 23.05
C LYS A 3 -23.58 35.10 23.17
N LEU A 4 -22.28 35.20 23.43
CA LEU A 4 -21.38 34.05 23.63
C LEU A 4 -21.58 33.44 25.03
N ALA A 5 -21.68 34.27 26.08
CA ALA A 5 -21.98 33.82 27.43
C ALA A 5 -23.33 33.07 27.50
N ARG A 6 -24.39 33.65 26.92
CA ARG A 6 -25.71 33.01 26.81
C ARG A 6 -25.66 31.68 26.05
N ALA A 7 -24.83 31.57 25.01
CA ALA A 7 -24.66 30.32 24.28
C ALA A 7 -23.90 29.24 25.08
N PHE A 8 -22.89 29.63 25.86
CA PHE A 8 -22.21 28.73 26.80
C PHE A 8 -23.16 28.23 27.90
N GLU A 9 -23.94 29.11 28.51
CA GLU A 9 -24.93 28.76 29.55
C GLU A 9 -26.03 27.85 29.01
N ALA A 10 -26.56 28.13 27.82
CA ALA A 10 -27.58 27.30 27.16
C ALA A 10 -27.08 25.87 26.89
N LEU A 11 -25.88 25.73 26.30
CA LEU A 11 -25.29 24.42 26.02
C LEU A 11 -24.94 23.65 27.30
N LYS A 12 -24.43 24.33 28.33
CA LYS A 12 -24.08 23.72 29.63
C LYS A 12 -25.31 23.28 30.42
N SER A 13 -26.37 24.10 30.43
CA SER A 13 -27.66 23.74 31.06
C SER A 13 -28.30 22.53 30.39
N HIS A 14 -28.24 22.44 29.06
CA HIS A 14 -28.73 21.27 28.32
C HIS A 14 -27.97 19.98 28.68
N GLN A 15 -26.66 20.06 28.91
CA GLN A 15 -25.87 18.92 29.38
C GLN A 15 -26.30 18.48 30.79
N GLN A 16 -26.41 19.41 31.74
CA GLN A 16 -26.82 19.11 33.12
C GLN A 16 -28.26 18.57 33.22
N GLY A 17 -29.16 19.01 32.33
CA GLY A 17 -30.51 18.47 32.23
C GLY A 17 -30.59 17.03 31.70
N SER A 18 -29.57 16.56 30.96
CA SER A 18 -29.53 15.19 30.41
C SER A 18 -29.10 14.12 31.41
N SER A 19 -28.59 14.52 32.58
CA SER A 19 -28.13 13.64 33.67
C SER A 19 -29.11 13.53 34.85
N SER A 20 -30.34 14.03 34.71
CA SER A 20 -31.34 14.08 35.78
C SER A 20 -32.72 13.58 35.31
N ASP A 21 -33.09 12.36 35.72
CA ASP A 21 -34.41 11.77 35.49
C ASP A 21 -35.47 12.35 36.45
N THR A 22 -35.69 13.67 36.36
CA THR A 22 -36.77 14.37 37.05
C THR A 22 -37.73 14.99 36.05
N VAL A 23 -39.03 14.99 36.37
CA VAL A 23 -40.12 15.32 35.41
C VAL A 23 -40.04 16.75 34.85
N ASP A 24 -39.38 17.67 35.57
CA ASP A 24 -39.14 19.06 35.13
C ASP A 24 -38.02 19.22 34.08
N SER A 25 -37.17 18.20 33.84
CA SER A 25 -36.04 18.27 32.90
C SER A 25 -36.45 18.53 31.44
N LYS A 26 -37.70 18.20 31.07
CA LYS A 26 -38.24 18.43 29.71
C LYS A 26 -38.38 19.91 29.33
N LYS A 27 -38.30 20.85 30.27
CA LYS A 27 -38.33 22.30 29.98
C LYS A 27 -36.96 22.93 29.69
N SER A 28 -35.84 22.24 29.95
CA SER A 28 -34.47 22.75 29.72
C SER A 28 -33.77 22.17 28.49
N GLN A 29 -34.39 21.22 27.79
CA GLN A 29 -33.86 20.67 26.55
C GLN A 29 -34.06 21.62 25.35
N LEU A 30 -32.99 22.36 25.00
CA LEU A 30 -32.81 23.01 23.69
C LEU A 30 -33.28 22.11 22.53
N SER A 31 -33.98 22.69 21.55
CA SER A 31 -34.26 21.98 20.30
C SER A 31 -32.98 21.76 19.48
N LYS A 32 -33.00 20.76 18.58
CA LYS A 32 -31.92 20.48 17.63
C LYS A 32 -31.43 21.73 16.88
N LYS A 33 -32.36 22.59 16.45
CA LYS A 33 -32.06 23.82 15.68
C LYS A 33 -31.36 24.87 16.55
N GLU A 34 -31.83 25.08 17.77
CA GLU A 34 -31.22 26.00 18.72
C GLU A 34 -29.84 25.50 19.18
N TYR A 35 -29.67 24.20 19.41
CA TYR A 35 -28.38 23.60 19.77
C TYR A 35 -27.33 23.84 18.66
N ILE A 36 -27.69 23.57 17.39
CA ILE A 36 -26.86 23.86 16.21
C ILE A 36 -26.54 25.36 16.10
N GLN A 37 -27.51 26.23 16.39
CA GLN A 37 -27.32 27.68 16.39
C GLN A 37 -26.36 28.13 17.50
N HIS A 38 -26.47 27.59 18.72
CA HIS A 38 -25.57 27.90 19.83
C HIS A 38 -24.14 27.41 19.57
N LEU A 39 -23.95 26.21 19.00
CA LEU A 39 -22.62 25.74 18.55
C LEU A 39 -21.99 26.69 17.52
N SER A 40 -22.80 27.22 16.60
CA SER A 40 -22.35 28.19 15.59
C SER A 40 -21.94 29.53 16.24
N ILE A 41 -22.77 30.05 17.16
CA ILE A 41 -22.48 31.28 17.92
C ILE A 41 -21.19 31.15 18.76
N VAL A 42 -20.95 29.97 19.36
CA VAL A 42 -19.70 29.69 20.08
C VAL A 42 -18.50 29.75 19.14
N ALA A 43 -18.55 29.04 18.01
CA ALA A 43 -17.45 29.03 17.05
C ALA A 43 -17.16 30.42 16.46
N ASP A 44 -18.20 31.14 16.04
CA ASP A 44 -18.06 32.49 15.49
C ASP A 44 -17.53 33.49 16.52
N GLY A 45 -18.01 33.40 17.77
CA GLY A 45 -17.53 34.23 18.87
C GLY A 45 -16.06 34.01 19.22
N ILE A 46 -15.59 32.76 19.19
CA ILE A 46 -14.18 32.40 19.44
C ILE A 46 -13.27 32.78 18.26
N CYS A 47 -13.76 32.67 17.02
CA CYS A 47 -12.97 33.01 15.84
C CYS A 47 -12.79 34.52 15.63
N ALA A 48 -13.65 35.35 16.23
CA ALA A 48 -13.63 36.80 16.08
C ALA A 48 -12.28 37.42 16.49
N SER A 49 -11.67 38.19 15.59
CA SER A 49 -10.31 38.75 15.75
C SER A 49 -10.15 39.60 17.02
N ASN A 50 -11.16 40.42 17.34
CA ASN A 50 -11.21 41.27 18.52
C ASN A 50 -11.37 40.51 19.85
N PHE A 51 -11.73 39.22 19.83
CA PHE A 51 -11.92 38.44 21.04
C PHE A 51 -10.65 37.70 21.49
N LYS A 52 -9.74 37.41 20.56
CA LYS A 52 -8.48 36.70 20.81
C LYS A 52 -7.50 37.46 21.71
N THR A 53 -7.64 38.78 21.80
CA THR A 53 -6.81 39.67 22.64
C THR A 53 -7.33 39.83 24.07
N VAL A 54 -8.45 39.19 24.44
CA VAL A 54 -9.01 39.26 25.80
C VAL A 54 -8.24 38.33 26.73
N ALA A 55 -7.86 38.81 27.92
CA ALA A 55 -7.04 38.05 28.89
C ALA A 55 -7.64 36.68 29.28
N ASP A 56 -8.98 36.59 29.38
CA ASP A 56 -9.69 35.34 29.68
C ASP A 56 -9.91 34.43 28.45
N PHE A 57 -9.46 34.80 27.25
CA PHE A 57 -9.61 34.00 26.02
C PHE A 57 -9.17 32.53 26.20
N PRO A 58 -8.06 32.17 26.89
CA PRO A 58 -7.70 30.77 27.10
C PRO A 58 -8.73 29.96 27.90
N LYS A 59 -9.51 30.60 28.80
CA LYS A 59 -10.59 29.96 29.54
C LYS A 59 -11.81 29.73 28.62
N PHE A 60 -12.21 30.75 27.86
CA PHE A 60 -13.31 30.64 26.90
C PHE A 60 -13.01 29.61 25.79
N LEU A 61 -11.77 29.53 25.32
CA LEU A 61 -11.31 28.51 24.38
C LEU A 61 -11.46 27.10 24.98
N ALA A 62 -11.01 26.89 26.21
CA ALA A 62 -11.16 25.59 26.90
C ALA A 62 -12.62 25.16 27.04
N ILE A 63 -13.49 26.07 27.51
CA ILE A 63 -14.95 25.84 27.63
C ILE A 63 -15.57 25.50 26.25
N SER A 64 -15.12 26.18 25.20
CA SER A 64 -15.61 25.93 23.83
C SER A 64 -15.24 24.53 23.34
N PHE A 65 -13.98 24.11 23.54
CA PHE A 65 -13.53 22.76 23.18
C PHE A 65 -14.31 21.69 23.96
N GLU A 66 -14.52 21.88 25.26
CA GLU A 66 -15.28 20.95 26.11
C GLU A 66 -16.73 20.78 25.63
N LEU A 67 -17.46 21.90 25.43
CA LEU A 67 -18.85 21.85 24.96
C LEU A 67 -18.98 21.23 23.57
N ILE A 68 -18.05 21.54 22.66
CA ILE A 68 -18.06 21.00 21.30
C ILE A 68 -17.69 19.50 21.29
N PHE A 69 -16.76 19.04 22.13
CA PHE A 69 -16.45 17.61 22.24
C PHE A 69 -17.60 16.79 22.83
N VAL A 70 -18.39 17.34 23.76
CA VAL A 70 -19.63 16.69 24.19
C VAL A 70 -20.65 16.63 23.03
N ALA A 71 -20.76 17.70 22.24
CA ALA A 71 -21.62 17.71 21.05
C ALA A 71 -21.17 16.71 19.96
N CYS A 72 -19.87 16.44 19.81
CA CYS A 72 -19.36 15.37 18.95
C CYS A 72 -19.83 13.97 19.39
N ASN A 73 -20.19 13.76 20.66
CA ASN A 73 -20.75 12.49 21.13
C ASN A 73 -22.27 12.38 20.99
N ASN A 74 -22.98 13.46 20.63
CA ASN A 74 -24.44 13.51 20.60
C ASN A 74 -25.05 12.41 19.71
N GLU A 75 -26.24 11.91 20.04
CA GLU A 75 -26.92 10.90 19.23
C GLU A 75 -27.41 11.41 17.87
N ASN A 76 -27.69 12.71 17.75
CA ASN A 76 -28.12 13.31 16.50
C ASN A 76 -26.94 13.53 15.52
N SER A 77 -27.04 12.98 14.31
CA SER A 77 -26.04 13.11 13.23
C SER A 77 -25.67 14.57 12.92
N ASP A 78 -26.65 15.44 12.85
CA ASP A 78 -26.47 16.79 12.33
C ASP A 78 -25.85 17.70 13.40
N ILE A 79 -26.13 17.41 14.69
CA ILE A 79 -25.44 18.04 15.82
C ILE A 79 -23.96 17.64 15.80
N ARG A 80 -23.64 16.35 15.58
CA ARG A 80 -22.24 15.90 15.45
C ARG A 80 -21.55 16.58 14.27
N LEU A 81 -22.16 16.59 13.09
CA LEU A 81 -21.61 17.19 11.88
C LEU A 81 -21.34 18.69 12.08
N LYS A 82 -22.28 19.43 12.69
CA LYS A 82 -22.07 20.85 13.02
C LYS A 82 -20.98 21.05 14.07
N ALA A 83 -20.93 20.21 15.12
CA ALA A 83 -19.89 20.27 16.13
C ALA A 83 -18.50 20.07 15.52
N GLU A 84 -18.36 19.11 14.60
CA GLU A 84 -17.11 18.85 13.88
C GLU A 84 -16.68 19.98 12.93
N GLU A 85 -17.63 20.60 12.24
CA GLU A 85 -17.41 21.79 11.41
C GLU A 85 -16.95 22.99 12.27
N CYS A 86 -17.67 23.26 13.37
CA CYS A 86 -17.33 24.30 14.33
C CYS A 86 -15.93 24.08 14.95
N LEU A 87 -15.59 22.84 15.30
CA LEU A 87 -14.28 22.49 15.85
C LEU A 87 -13.17 22.76 14.82
N ASN A 88 -13.38 22.35 13.57
CA ASN A 88 -12.43 22.60 12.47
C ASN A 88 -12.24 24.10 12.21
N LYS A 89 -13.34 24.89 12.26
CA LYS A 89 -13.30 26.35 12.13
C LYS A 89 -12.47 27.00 13.23
N ILE A 90 -12.71 26.63 14.49
CA ILE A 90 -11.96 27.15 15.65
C ILE A 90 -10.47 26.77 15.54
N ILE A 91 -10.15 25.53 15.19
CA ILE A 91 -8.75 25.08 15.06
C ILE A 91 -8.03 25.87 13.97
N LYS A 92 -8.59 25.96 12.76
CA LYS A 92 -8.02 26.76 11.65
C LYS A 92 -7.80 28.21 12.06
N ALA A 93 -8.79 28.84 12.70
CA ALA A 93 -8.67 30.22 13.18
C ALA A 93 -7.65 30.40 14.32
N SER A 94 -7.25 29.33 15.01
CA SER A 94 -6.35 29.37 16.18
C SER A 94 -4.89 29.04 15.87
N LEU A 95 -4.56 28.63 14.63
CA LEU A 95 -3.22 28.17 14.25
C LEU A 95 -2.14 29.25 14.45
N ASP A 96 -2.41 30.50 14.09
CA ASP A 96 -1.41 31.57 14.19
C ASP A 96 -1.37 32.20 15.60
N THR A 97 -2.51 32.23 16.29
CA THR A 97 -2.68 33.03 17.52
C THR A 97 -2.56 32.24 18.82
N SER A 98 -2.95 30.97 18.83
CA SER A 98 -3.14 30.20 20.08
C SER A 98 -2.93 28.69 19.93
N LEU A 99 -2.14 28.27 18.94
CA LEU A 99 -1.85 26.87 18.63
C LEU A 99 -1.43 26.03 19.84
N SER A 100 -0.56 26.54 20.70
CA SER A 100 -0.10 25.83 21.90
C SER A 100 -1.25 25.49 22.84
N ARG A 101 -2.25 26.38 22.96
CA ARG A 101 -3.45 26.14 23.76
C ARG A 101 -4.40 25.17 23.06
N THR A 102 -4.59 25.30 21.75
CA THR A 102 -5.35 24.34 20.95
C THR A 102 -4.78 22.92 21.07
N GLN A 103 -3.46 22.75 20.93
CA GLN A 103 -2.77 21.47 21.13
C GLN A 103 -2.98 20.93 22.56
N LEU A 104 -2.98 21.80 23.58
CA LEU A 104 -3.23 21.41 24.98
C LEU A 104 -4.66 20.94 25.22
N GLU A 105 -5.70 21.63 24.71
CA GLU A 105 -7.09 21.18 24.87
C GLU A 105 -7.37 19.88 24.11
N LEU A 106 -6.80 19.71 22.91
CA LEU A 106 -6.83 18.44 22.17
C LEU A 106 -6.15 17.30 22.95
N TYR A 107 -4.97 17.56 23.55
CA TYR A 107 -4.28 16.59 24.40
C TYR A 107 -5.09 16.21 25.64
N LYS A 108 -5.75 17.16 26.32
CA LYS A 108 -6.60 16.86 27.48
C LYS A 108 -7.73 15.91 27.12
N GLU A 109 -8.40 16.10 25.98
CA GLU A 109 -9.48 15.21 25.55
C GLU A 109 -8.96 13.79 25.24
N ILE A 110 -7.77 13.68 24.63
CA ILE A 110 -7.06 12.40 24.45
C ILE A 110 -6.70 11.78 25.83
N LYS A 111 -6.25 12.58 26.80
CA LYS A 111 -5.90 12.13 28.17
C LYS A 111 -7.12 11.63 28.95
N LYS A 112 -8.30 12.22 28.75
CA LYS A 112 -9.57 11.76 29.36
C LYS A 112 -9.93 10.34 28.93
N ASN A 113 -9.57 9.92 27.71
CA ASN A 113 -9.92 8.60 27.14
C ASN A 113 -11.44 8.30 27.24
N GLY A 114 -12.26 9.30 26.90
CA GLY A 114 -13.71 9.27 27.01
C GLY A 114 -14.42 8.53 25.86
N PRO A 115 -15.67 8.94 25.52
CA PRO A 115 -16.47 8.30 24.48
C PRO A 115 -15.78 8.23 23.11
N SER A 116 -16.10 7.15 22.37
CA SER A 116 -15.50 6.83 21.07
C SER A 116 -15.47 8.00 20.08
N LYS A 117 -16.63 8.64 19.88
CA LYS A 117 -16.83 9.71 18.90
C LYS A 117 -15.90 10.90 19.20
N SER A 118 -15.91 11.38 20.45
CA SER A 118 -15.08 12.51 20.90
C SER A 118 -13.58 12.19 20.90
N LEU A 119 -13.19 11.00 21.36
CA LEU A 119 -11.79 10.57 21.35
C LEU A 119 -11.22 10.47 19.92
N ARG A 120 -11.97 9.86 18.99
CA ARG A 120 -11.59 9.81 17.56
C ARG A 120 -11.48 11.21 16.95
N ALA A 121 -12.44 12.09 17.26
CA ALA A 121 -12.42 13.48 16.82
C ALA A 121 -11.19 14.26 17.34
N ALA A 122 -10.79 14.02 18.60
CA ALA A 122 -9.61 14.64 19.22
C ALA A 122 -8.29 14.08 18.65
N LEU A 123 -8.17 12.76 18.51
CA LEU A 123 -7.01 12.10 17.88
C LEU A 123 -6.76 12.65 16.48
N TRP A 124 -7.77 12.61 15.60
CA TRP A 124 -7.62 13.08 14.22
C TRP A 124 -7.14 14.55 14.18
N ARG A 125 -7.75 15.43 14.97
CA ARG A 125 -7.41 16.85 14.99
C ARG A 125 -6.04 17.15 15.61
N PHE A 126 -5.62 16.41 16.64
CA PHE A 126 -4.26 16.51 17.17
C PHE A 126 -3.23 16.09 16.12
N ALA A 127 -3.52 15.04 15.34
CA ALA A 127 -2.65 14.55 14.29
C ALA A 127 -2.40 15.58 13.17
N GLU A 128 -3.42 16.36 12.77
CA GLU A 128 -3.23 17.43 11.78
C GLU A 128 -2.37 18.60 12.30
N VAL A 129 -2.43 18.91 13.61
CA VAL A 129 -1.65 20.01 14.20
C VAL A 129 -0.29 19.58 14.77
N ALA A 130 0.07 18.30 14.65
CA ALA A 130 1.29 17.73 15.21
C ALA A 130 2.57 18.24 14.50
N SER A 131 2.51 18.49 13.19
CA SER A 131 3.61 19.02 12.38
C SER A 131 4.09 20.41 12.84
N PHE A 132 3.23 21.18 13.51
CA PHE A 132 3.55 22.51 14.04
C PHE A 132 4.19 22.49 15.44
N ILE A 133 4.41 21.31 16.03
CA ILE A 133 5.12 21.18 17.32
C ILE A 133 6.60 21.51 17.11
N ARG A 134 7.07 22.60 17.73
CA ARG A 134 8.50 23.00 17.66
C ARG A 134 9.40 21.90 18.28
N PRO A 135 10.58 21.60 17.70
CA PRO A 135 11.48 20.52 18.16
C PRO A 135 11.78 20.53 19.67
N GLN A 136 11.94 21.72 20.26
CA GLN A 136 12.18 21.91 21.70
C GLN A 136 11.04 21.36 22.59
N LYS A 137 9.80 21.33 22.09
CA LYS A 137 8.61 20.86 22.84
C LYS A 137 8.21 19.42 22.50
N CYS A 138 8.81 18.80 21.48
CA CYS A 138 8.49 17.42 21.07
C CYS A 138 8.67 16.40 22.21
N ARG A 139 9.73 16.55 23.03
CA ARG A 139 9.99 15.64 24.15
C ARG A 139 8.90 15.71 25.24
N PRO A 140 8.51 16.89 25.77
CA PRO A 140 7.32 17.03 26.63
C PRO A 140 6.03 16.45 26.05
N TYR A 141 5.74 16.65 24.76
CA TYR A 141 4.54 16.10 24.13
C TYR A 141 4.55 14.57 24.08
N ILE A 142 5.66 13.95 23.65
CA ILE A 142 5.69 12.48 23.48
C ILE A 142 5.64 11.74 24.82
N ILE A 143 6.32 12.24 25.87
CA ILE A 143 6.23 11.66 27.24
C ILE A 143 4.76 11.59 27.69
N ASN A 144 4.02 12.68 27.49
CA ASN A 144 2.63 12.82 27.91
C ASN A 144 1.67 11.99 27.05
N LEU A 145 1.96 11.79 25.75
CA LEU A 145 1.15 10.99 24.85
C LEU A 145 1.38 9.47 25.00
N LEU A 146 2.56 9.02 25.43
CA LEU A 146 2.87 7.58 25.56
C LEU A 146 1.88 6.82 26.46
N PRO A 147 1.53 7.29 27.68
CA PRO A 147 0.49 6.66 28.50
C PRO A 147 -0.89 6.67 27.85
N CYS A 148 -1.22 7.71 27.09
CA CYS A 148 -2.49 7.79 26.36
C CYS A 148 -2.55 6.73 25.26
N ILE A 149 -1.53 6.65 24.39
CA ILE A 149 -1.44 5.63 23.33
C ILE A 149 -1.55 4.23 23.93
N ALA A 150 -0.84 3.95 25.03
CA ALA A 150 -0.84 2.65 25.70
C ALA A 150 -2.16 2.28 26.41
N LYS A 151 -3.00 3.27 26.76
CA LYS A 151 -4.38 3.06 27.26
C LYS A 151 -5.35 2.87 26.10
N ILE A 152 -5.29 3.73 25.08
CA ILE A 152 -6.18 3.71 23.92
C ILE A 152 -5.99 2.43 23.10
N SER A 153 -4.76 1.90 22.99
CA SER A 153 -4.50 0.63 22.32
C SER A 153 -5.18 -0.58 22.98
N ARG A 154 -5.71 -0.45 24.20
CA ARG A 154 -6.46 -1.52 24.89
C ARG A 154 -7.98 -1.39 24.76
N ARG A 155 -8.48 -0.37 24.04
CA ARG A 155 -9.92 -0.21 23.76
C ARG A 155 -10.34 -1.25 22.73
N GLU A 156 -11.44 -1.95 22.97
CA GLU A 156 -11.91 -3.05 22.11
C GLU A 156 -12.59 -2.56 20.81
N GLU A 157 -12.92 -1.27 20.73
CA GLU A 157 -13.63 -0.67 19.62
C GLU A 157 -12.74 -0.50 18.38
N ASP A 158 -13.04 -1.25 17.31
CA ASP A 158 -12.32 -1.22 16.02
C ASP A 158 -12.10 0.20 15.47
N ALA A 159 -13.12 1.05 15.56
CA ALA A 159 -13.08 2.43 15.08
C ALA A 159 -12.08 3.32 15.86
N ILE A 160 -11.75 2.97 17.11
CA ILE A 160 -10.67 3.61 17.89
C ILE A 160 -9.31 3.06 17.48
N GLN A 161 -9.19 1.75 17.25
CA GLN A 161 -7.92 1.12 16.83
C GLN A 161 -7.44 1.69 15.49
N GLU A 162 -8.34 1.83 14.51
CA GLU A 162 -8.01 2.44 13.21
C GLU A 162 -7.70 3.94 13.33
N ALA A 163 -8.39 4.66 14.22
CA ALA A 163 -8.09 6.07 14.51
C ALA A 163 -6.73 6.24 15.21
N LEU A 164 -6.35 5.32 16.10
CA LEU A 164 -5.05 5.31 16.75
C LEU A 164 -3.92 5.03 15.74
N ALA A 165 -4.11 4.07 14.83
CA ALA A 165 -3.16 3.80 13.77
C ALA A 165 -2.95 5.03 12.87
N SER A 166 -4.05 5.66 12.44
CA SER A 166 -4.04 6.89 11.62
C SER A 166 -3.41 8.09 12.35
N PHE A 167 -3.64 8.21 13.66
CA PHE A 167 -2.99 9.19 14.52
C PHE A 167 -1.47 8.97 14.56
N THR A 168 -1.02 7.74 14.83
CA THR A 168 0.43 7.44 14.92
C THR A 168 1.16 7.66 13.60
N GLU A 169 0.51 7.41 12.47
CA GLU A 169 1.06 7.63 11.11
C GLU A 169 1.43 9.09 10.84
N LYS A 170 0.67 10.05 11.39
CA LYS A 170 0.98 11.49 11.27
C LYS A 170 1.85 12.02 12.41
N VAL A 171 1.74 11.45 13.62
CA VAL A 171 2.43 11.96 14.82
C VAL A 171 3.85 11.42 14.96
N LEU A 172 4.11 10.15 14.63
CA LEU A 172 5.44 9.55 14.76
C LEU A 172 6.51 10.14 13.81
N PRO A 173 6.22 10.59 12.56
CA PRO A 173 7.18 11.35 11.76
C PRO A 173 7.77 12.59 12.46
N VAL A 174 7.00 13.21 13.38
CA VAL A 174 7.41 14.41 14.13
C VAL A 174 8.01 14.06 15.49
N LEU A 175 7.41 13.11 16.22
CA LEU A 175 7.74 12.83 17.62
C LEU A 175 8.57 11.55 17.85
N GLY A 176 8.63 10.63 16.88
CA GLY A 176 9.26 9.31 17.01
C GLY A 176 10.76 9.37 17.32
N SER A 177 11.46 10.34 16.72
CA SER A 177 12.88 10.61 16.97
C SER A 177 13.18 11.19 18.37
N PHE A 178 12.16 11.45 19.20
CA PHE A 178 12.29 11.90 20.59
C PHE A 178 12.03 10.78 21.62
N LEU A 179 11.72 9.57 21.16
CA LEU A 179 11.60 8.36 21.99
C LEU A 179 12.97 7.82 22.39
N THR A 180 13.05 7.28 23.61
CA THR A 180 14.18 6.49 24.11
C THR A 180 13.99 5.00 23.84
N ASP A 181 15.09 4.23 23.80
CA ASP A 181 15.08 2.78 23.60
C ASP A 181 14.12 2.06 24.58
N THR A 182 14.03 2.53 25.84
CA THR A 182 13.13 1.98 26.86
C THR A 182 11.66 2.26 26.55
N GLU A 183 11.34 3.47 26.12
CA GLU A 183 9.97 3.86 25.75
C GLU A 183 9.49 3.12 24.49
N VAL A 184 10.35 2.99 23.48
CA VAL A 184 10.09 2.16 22.29
C VAL A 184 9.78 0.71 22.69
N LYS A 185 10.66 0.08 23.48
CA LYS A 185 10.47 -1.30 23.96
C LYS A 185 9.19 -1.46 24.77
N ASN A 186 8.86 -0.50 25.63
CA ASN A 186 7.64 -0.56 26.45
C ASN A 186 6.38 -0.38 25.60
N LEU A 187 6.37 0.52 24.62
CA LEU A 187 5.23 0.73 23.74
C LEU A 187 4.98 -0.49 22.83
N MET A 188 6.04 -1.09 22.28
CA MET A 188 5.93 -2.32 21.49
C MET A 188 5.37 -3.49 22.32
N LYS A 189 5.82 -3.64 23.58
CA LYS A 189 5.29 -4.65 24.52
C LYS A 189 3.78 -4.50 24.77
N VAL A 190 3.25 -3.27 24.79
CA VAL A 190 1.81 -3.03 24.96
C VAL A 190 1.01 -3.39 23.69
N LEU A 191 1.63 -3.37 22.52
CA LEU A 191 0.98 -3.65 21.23
C LEU A 191 1.04 -5.12 20.80
N TYR A 192 2.03 -5.91 21.24
CA TYR A 192 2.12 -7.34 20.90
C TYR A 192 0.86 -8.16 21.24
N PRO A 193 0.18 -7.97 22.40
CA PRO A 193 -1.08 -8.66 22.70
C PRO A 193 -2.19 -8.40 21.67
N ASN A 194 -2.19 -7.25 20.99
CA ASN A 194 -3.20 -6.91 19.99
C ASN A 194 -3.03 -7.70 18.68
N LEU A 195 -1.83 -8.26 18.41
CA LEU A 195 -1.60 -9.13 17.24
C LEU A 195 -2.36 -10.46 17.34
N LYS A 196 -2.73 -10.91 18.54
CA LYS A 196 -3.57 -12.10 18.76
C LYS A 196 -5.05 -11.78 19.04
N SER A 197 -5.48 -10.52 18.87
CA SER A 197 -6.89 -10.13 19.05
C SER A 197 -7.79 -10.84 18.01
N PRO A 198 -9.03 -11.22 18.35
CA PRO A 198 -10.00 -11.74 17.37
C PRO A 198 -10.39 -10.68 16.32
N SER A 199 -10.37 -9.39 16.65
CA SER A 199 -10.67 -8.30 15.72
C SER A 199 -9.56 -8.14 14.67
N ALA A 200 -9.96 -8.23 13.39
CA ALA A 200 -9.06 -7.97 12.26
C ALA A 200 -8.62 -6.51 12.16
N ALA A 201 -9.45 -5.54 12.57
CA ALA A 201 -9.06 -4.13 12.62
C ALA A 201 -8.01 -3.87 13.71
N THR A 202 -8.16 -4.50 14.89
CA THR A 202 -7.17 -4.45 15.97
C THR A 202 -5.83 -5.04 15.54
N ARG A 203 -5.81 -6.22 14.91
CA ARG A 203 -4.58 -6.84 14.39
C ARG A 203 -3.87 -5.97 13.35
N ARG A 204 -4.61 -5.46 12.35
CA ARG A 204 -4.07 -4.56 11.30
C ARG A 204 -3.50 -3.28 11.90
N SER A 205 -4.22 -2.66 12.84
CA SER A 205 -3.82 -1.42 13.51
C SER A 205 -2.54 -1.62 14.33
N ALA A 206 -2.48 -2.66 15.17
CA ALA A 206 -1.30 -2.98 15.96
C ALA A 206 -0.06 -3.27 15.09
N ALA A 207 -0.22 -4.06 14.02
CA ALA A 207 0.83 -4.33 13.05
C ALA A 207 1.36 -3.05 12.37
N LYS A 208 0.46 -2.11 12.00
CA LYS A 208 0.84 -0.81 11.43
C LYS A 208 1.59 0.06 12.44
N ILE A 209 1.09 0.17 13.67
CA ILE A 209 1.71 0.99 14.72
C ILE A 209 3.11 0.47 15.09
N LEU A 210 3.28 -0.85 15.24
CA LEU A 210 4.58 -1.47 15.54
C LEU A 210 5.65 -1.11 14.49
N VAL A 211 5.30 -1.18 13.20
CA VAL A 211 6.20 -0.83 12.10
C VAL A 211 6.51 0.66 12.06
N LEU A 212 5.51 1.53 12.28
CA LEU A 212 5.72 2.98 12.35
C LEU A 212 6.65 3.40 13.50
N ILE A 213 6.55 2.75 14.66
CA ILE A 213 7.46 2.96 15.80
C ILE A 213 8.90 2.58 15.43
N CYS A 214 9.09 1.46 14.72
CA CYS A 214 10.41 1.05 14.26
C CYS A 214 10.97 2.03 13.22
N HIS A 215 10.17 2.40 12.22
CA HIS A 215 10.58 3.28 11.13
C HIS A 215 11.00 4.68 11.60
N HIS A 216 10.17 5.34 12.43
CA HIS A 216 10.42 6.70 12.91
C HIS A 216 11.23 6.80 14.21
N GLY A 217 11.61 5.67 14.80
CA GLY A 217 12.48 5.65 15.97
C GLY A 217 13.93 6.01 15.64
N ARG A 218 14.71 6.42 16.65
CA ARG A 218 16.12 6.83 16.49
C ARG A 218 17.04 5.78 15.87
N LYS A 219 16.78 4.49 16.10
CA LYS A 219 17.63 3.36 15.71
C LYS A 219 16.84 2.38 14.84
N THR A 220 16.41 2.85 13.67
CA THR A 220 15.47 2.14 12.79
C THR A 220 15.86 0.68 12.54
N SER A 221 17.11 0.43 12.15
CA SER A 221 17.63 -0.93 11.87
C SER A 221 17.56 -1.84 13.11
N THR A 222 18.04 -1.36 14.26
CA THR A 222 17.98 -2.11 15.54
C THR A 222 16.56 -2.42 15.98
N TYR A 223 15.62 -1.48 15.82
CA TYR A 223 14.23 -1.68 16.20
C TYR A 223 13.51 -2.68 15.27
N PHE A 224 13.79 -2.64 13.96
CA PHE A 224 13.31 -3.66 13.03
C PHE A 224 13.91 -5.05 13.33
N SER A 225 15.20 -5.14 13.64
CA SER A 225 15.85 -6.40 14.05
C SER A 225 15.20 -6.97 15.33
N MET A 226 14.96 -6.12 16.33
CA MET A 226 14.24 -6.50 17.54
C MET A 226 12.78 -6.92 17.27
N LEU A 227 12.07 -6.24 16.37
CA LEU A 227 10.71 -6.60 15.97
C LEU A 227 10.69 -7.97 15.28
N VAL A 228 11.50 -8.16 14.24
CA VAL A 228 11.59 -9.44 13.50
C VAL A 228 11.99 -10.58 14.42
N GLN A 229 12.99 -10.38 15.30
CA GLN A 229 13.38 -11.39 16.28
C GLN A 229 12.23 -11.73 17.23
N THR A 230 11.47 -10.74 17.71
CA THR A 230 10.33 -10.98 18.59
C THR A 230 9.21 -11.74 17.88
N LEU A 231 8.88 -11.36 16.64
CA LEU A 231 7.87 -12.05 15.82
C LEU A 231 8.28 -13.51 15.53
N LEU A 232 9.54 -13.75 15.18
CA LEU A 232 10.09 -15.10 14.97
C LEU A 232 10.07 -15.95 16.25
N MET A 233 10.46 -15.39 17.40
CA MET A 233 10.39 -16.06 18.70
C MET A 233 8.95 -16.42 19.11
N ILE A 234 7.95 -15.72 18.58
CA ILE A 234 6.53 -16.01 18.80
C ILE A 234 6.03 -17.07 17.81
N CYS A 235 6.54 -17.10 16.57
CA CYS A 235 6.18 -18.10 15.56
C CYS A 235 6.89 -19.46 15.73
N VAL A 236 8.05 -19.52 16.38
CA VAL A 236 8.93 -20.70 16.39
C VAL A 236 8.98 -21.35 17.78
N PRO A 237 8.73 -22.67 17.90
CA PRO A 237 8.39 -23.62 16.84
C PRO A 237 6.97 -23.43 16.31
N VAL A 238 6.79 -23.61 14.99
CA VAL A 238 5.48 -23.65 14.35
C VAL A 238 4.76 -24.91 14.85
N THR A 239 3.90 -24.72 15.85
CA THR A 239 3.11 -25.80 16.46
C THR A 239 1.66 -25.68 16.02
N PRO A 240 0.92 -26.79 15.88
CA PRO A 240 -0.49 -26.77 15.47
C PRO A 240 -1.40 -26.02 16.46
N ASN A 241 -0.91 -25.72 17.66
CA ASN A 241 -1.61 -24.98 18.71
C ASN A 241 -1.54 -23.45 18.54
N LEU A 242 -0.86 -22.93 17.52
CA LEU A 242 -0.77 -21.49 17.26
C LEU A 242 -2.09 -20.98 16.68
N SER A 243 -2.80 -20.12 17.42
CA SER A 243 -4.14 -19.69 17.00
C SER A 243 -4.13 -18.92 15.67
N SER A 244 -5.14 -19.15 14.84
CA SER A 244 -5.26 -18.54 13.51
C SER A 244 -5.15 -17.00 13.55
N HIS A 245 -5.79 -16.35 14.53
CA HIS A 245 -5.68 -14.91 14.75
C HIS A 245 -4.24 -14.45 14.98
N MET A 246 -3.47 -15.21 15.77
CA MET A 246 -2.07 -14.92 16.08
C MET A 246 -1.19 -15.08 14.84
N CYS A 247 -1.37 -16.16 14.05
CA CYS A 247 -0.73 -16.31 12.74
C CYS A 247 -1.00 -15.10 11.84
N LEU A 248 -2.27 -14.72 11.68
CA LEU A 248 -2.67 -13.58 10.83
C LEU A 248 -2.06 -12.26 11.29
N GLY A 249 -1.99 -11.99 12.60
CA GLY A 249 -1.38 -10.77 13.14
C GLY A 249 0.13 -10.72 12.94
N LEU A 250 0.82 -11.83 13.16
CA LEU A 250 2.28 -11.95 12.99
C LEU A 250 2.65 -11.81 11.50
N LEU A 251 1.94 -12.50 10.61
CA LEU A 251 2.14 -12.41 9.15
C LEU A 251 1.84 -11.00 8.62
N GLN A 252 0.78 -10.33 9.10
CA GLN A 252 0.50 -8.95 8.72
C GLN A 252 1.58 -7.97 9.19
N CYS A 253 2.14 -8.19 10.39
CA CYS A 253 3.23 -7.38 10.92
C CYS A 253 4.53 -7.57 10.11
N LEU A 254 4.89 -8.82 9.78
CA LEU A 254 6.02 -9.16 8.91
C LEU A 254 5.85 -8.56 7.50
N ARG A 255 4.66 -8.69 6.90
CA ARG A 255 4.33 -8.08 5.59
C ARG A 255 4.49 -6.55 5.60
N ASN A 256 4.06 -5.89 6.67
CA ASN A 256 4.21 -4.44 6.82
C ASN A 256 5.67 -4.02 7.06
N ALA A 257 6.48 -4.85 7.73
CA ALA A 257 7.88 -4.55 8.01
C ALA A 257 8.79 -4.74 6.78
N LEU A 258 8.47 -5.70 5.91
CA LEU A 258 9.35 -6.16 4.82
C LEU A 258 9.91 -5.04 3.91
N PRO A 259 9.14 -4.02 3.47
CA PRO A 259 9.68 -2.95 2.61
C PRO A 259 10.85 -2.18 3.26
N TYR A 260 10.76 -1.94 4.56
CA TYR A 260 11.79 -1.22 5.31
C TYR A 260 13.06 -2.06 5.56
N LEU A 261 12.94 -3.39 5.52
CA LEU A 261 14.10 -4.30 5.60
C LEU A 261 14.91 -4.32 4.29
N THR A 262 14.26 -4.02 3.16
CA THR A 262 14.93 -3.91 1.85
C THR A 262 15.54 -2.52 1.60
N GLU A 263 14.92 -1.45 2.11
CA GLU A 263 15.42 -0.08 1.92
C GLU A 263 16.68 0.25 2.74
N THR A 264 16.89 -0.41 3.88
CA THR A 264 18.07 -0.18 4.75
C THR A 264 19.43 -0.47 4.08
N GLY A 265 19.46 -1.08 2.91
CA GLY A 265 20.70 -1.21 2.11
C GLY A 265 21.14 0.07 1.39
N ASN A 266 20.25 1.05 1.18
CA ASN A 266 20.48 2.19 0.28
C ASN A 266 20.45 3.58 0.95
N LEU A 267 20.16 3.68 2.26
CA LEU A 267 19.87 4.97 2.92
C LEU A 267 20.83 5.39 4.05
N ASP A 268 21.98 4.74 4.21
CA ASP A 268 23.02 5.08 5.22
C ASP A 268 23.73 6.44 4.99
N GLN A 269 23.24 7.30 4.09
CA GLN A 269 23.73 8.67 3.84
C GLN A 269 22.61 9.72 3.68
N GLY A 270 21.63 9.73 4.60
CA GLY A 270 20.58 10.76 4.67
C GLY A 270 20.73 11.69 5.87
N LEU A 271 21.19 12.94 5.66
CA LEU A 271 21.35 13.95 6.72
C LEU A 271 20.07 14.17 7.53
N ARG A 272 20.05 13.74 8.80
CA ARG A 272 19.10 14.25 9.81
C ARG A 272 19.79 15.05 10.91
N GLY A 273 20.12 16.30 10.56
CA GLY A 273 20.07 17.45 11.47
C GLY A 273 21.07 17.51 12.64
N SER A 274 22.00 18.45 12.52
CA SER A 274 22.85 19.05 13.57
C SER A 274 24.27 18.47 13.72
N ILE A 275 25.21 19.40 13.80
CA ILE A 275 26.66 19.21 13.89
C ILE A 275 27.07 18.44 15.15
N GLY A 276 27.95 17.45 15.00
CA GLY A 276 28.75 16.92 16.11
C GLY A 276 28.84 15.39 16.20
N VAL A 277 29.99 14.84 15.78
CA VAL A 277 30.47 13.47 16.06
C VAL A 277 29.60 12.33 15.51
N VAL A 278 30.00 11.80 14.34
CA VAL A 278 29.59 10.47 13.89
C VAL A 278 30.23 9.43 14.81
N LYS A 279 29.46 8.84 15.72
CA LYS A 279 29.78 7.52 16.26
C LYS A 279 29.27 6.49 15.25
N ALA A 280 30.14 5.57 14.83
CA ALA A 280 29.70 4.41 14.06
C ALA A 280 28.67 3.64 14.90
N GLU A 281 27.49 3.40 14.33
CA GLU A 281 26.46 2.61 14.99
C GLU A 281 26.92 1.16 15.14
N GLU A 282 26.63 0.53 16.28
CA GLU A 282 26.74 -0.92 16.39
C GLU A 282 25.70 -1.55 15.46
N LYS A 283 26.16 -2.07 14.31
CA LYS A 283 25.35 -2.65 13.23
C LYS A 283 24.63 -3.94 13.66
N ALA A 284 23.61 -3.79 14.48
CA ALA A 284 22.56 -4.79 14.72
C ALA A 284 21.55 -4.79 13.56
N GLU A 285 22.05 -5.01 12.35
CA GLU A 285 21.24 -5.16 11.14
C GLU A 285 20.40 -6.46 11.19
N VAL A 286 19.32 -6.51 10.41
CA VAL A 286 18.54 -7.76 10.28
C VAL A 286 19.37 -8.77 9.51
N THR A 287 19.83 -9.82 10.20
CA THR A 287 20.73 -10.79 9.61
C THR A 287 20.04 -11.59 8.51
N THR A 288 20.79 -11.98 7.48
CA THR A 288 20.31 -12.87 6.42
C THR A 288 19.72 -14.17 6.97
N LYS A 289 20.24 -14.67 8.11
CA LYS A 289 19.70 -15.82 8.85
C LYS A 289 18.28 -15.58 9.38
N GLN A 290 17.97 -14.40 9.92
CA GLN A 290 16.61 -14.06 10.36
C GLN A 290 15.65 -13.97 9.16
N LEU A 291 16.07 -13.37 8.05
CA LEU A 291 15.27 -13.32 6.81
C LEU A 291 15.02 -14.73 6.23
N VAL A 292 16.01 -15.62 6.32
CA VAL A 292 15.89 -17.05 5.95
C VAL A 292 15.09 -17.86 6.99
N GLN A 293 14.79 -17.35 8.18
CA GLN A 293 13.81 -17.96 9.09
C GLN A 293 12.37 -17.48 8.84
N VAL A 294 12.17 -16.28 8.28
CA VAL A 294 10.84 -15.79 7.88
C VAL A 294 10.26 -16.62 6.73
N LYS A 295 11.06 -16.95 5.70
CA LYS A 295 10.60 -17.65 4.48
C LYS A 295 10.09 -19.11 4.70
N PRO A 296 10.73 -19.97 5.50
CA PRO A 296 10.23 -21.31 5.82
C PRO A 296 8.96 -21.24 6.67
N ASN A 297 8.90 -20.33 7.64
CA ASN A 297 7.74 -20.19 8.52
C ASN A 297 6.48 -19.80 7.75
N THR A 298 6.57 -18.96 6.72
CA THR A 298 5.43 -18.73 5.81
C THR A 298 5.02 -20.00 5.09
N SER A 299 5.97 -20.79 4.59
CA SER A 299 5.69 -22.03 3.85
C SER A 299 5.06 -23.11 4.73
N GLN A 300 5.50 -23.25 5.99
CA GLN A 300 4.99 -24.22 6.96
C GLN A 300 3.59 -23.87 7.51
N VAL A 301 3.18 -22.60 7.46
CA VAL A 301 1.79 -22.22 7.81
C VAL A 301 0.81 -22.66 6.71
N PHE A 302 1.24 -22.76 5.45
CA PHE A 302 0.39 -23.25 4.35
C PHE A 302 0.23 -24.78 4.31
N SER A 303 0.99 -25.54 5.10
CA SER A 303 0.87 -27.00 5.21
C SER A 303 -0.01 -27.48 6.38
N LEU A 304 -0.74 -26.57 7.04
CA LEU A 304 -1.76 -26.93 8.03
C LEU A 304 -3.15 -26.96 7.36
N ASP A 305 -3.94 -27.93 7.77
CA ASP A 305 -5.04 -28.54 7.00
C ASP A 305 -6.16 -27.58 6.54
N SER A 306 -6.79 -27.97 5.43
CA SER A 306 -7.96 -27.41 4.79
C SER A 306 -9.21 -27.42 5.69
N GLY A 307 -9.32 -26.43 6.57
CA GLY A 307 -10.49 -26.18 7.42
C GLY A 307 -10.64 -24.71 7.77
N LEU A 308 -11.12 -23.90 6.81
CA LEU A 308 -11.49 -22.50 7.05
C LEU A 308 -13.00 -22.33 6.83
N ASP A 309 -13.72 -22.24 7.95
CA ASP A 309 -15.11 -21.81 7.95
C ASP A 309 -15.27 -20.43 7.30
N ASP A 310 -16.39 -20.25 6.62
CA ASP A 310 -16.73 -19.01 5.93
C ASP A 310 -17.01 -17.86 6.91
N ASP A 311 -16.11 -16.88 6.97
CA ASP A 311 -16.49 -15.49 6.72
C ASP A 311 -15.30 -14.51 6.56
N GLN A 312 -15.50 -13.48 5.72
CA GLN A 312 -14.73 -12.22 5.67
C GLN A 312 -13.19 -12.26 5.51
N VAL A 313 -12.69 -12.59 4.30
CA VAL A 313 -11.31 -12.24 3.87
C VAL A 313 -11.30 -11.51 2.51
N SER A 314 -11.53 -10.20 2.54
CA SER A 314 -11.24 -9.29 1.42
C SER A 314 -9.88 -8.61 1.61
N LEU A 315 -8.81 -9.22 1.08
CA LEU A 315 -7.46 -8.67 1.15
C LEU A 315 -7.13 -7.81 -0.08
N ASN A 316 -7.25 -6.49 0.09
CA ASN A 316 -6.83 -5.52 -0.93
C ASN A 316 -5.35 -5.70 -1.31
N THR A 317 -5.10 -6.01 -2.58
CA THR A 317 -3.77 -6.21 -3.14
C THR A 317 -3.39 -5.01 -3.99
N SER A 318 -2.84 -3.97 -3.35
CA SER A 318 -2.50 -2.69 -3.99
C SER A 318 -1.20 -2.06 -3.47
N LEU A 319 -0.17 -2.89 -3.25
CA LEU A 319 1.15 -2.42 -2.80
C LEU A 319 2.38 -3.04 -3.50
N ALA A 320 2.20 -3.80 -4.58
CA ALA A 320 3.31 -4.42 -5.33
C ALA A 320 3.86 -3.55 -6.49
N SER A 321 3.36 -2.33 -6.68
CA SER A 321 3.67 -1.47 -7.85
C SER A 321 3.96 0.00 -7.50
N LYS A 322 4.35 0.30 -6.25
CA LYS A 322 4.56 1.68 -5.76
C LYS A 322 6.03 2.12 -5.54
N SER A 323 7.02 1.36 -6.03
CA SER A 323 8.43 1.74 -5.90
C SER A 323 8.87 2.90 -6.81
N GLU A 324 8.04 3.34 -7.78
CA GLU A 324 8.33 4.49 -8.65
C GLU A 324 7.10 5.39 -8.90
N LEU A 325 6.45 5.91 -7.84
CA LEU A 325 5.53 7.05 -7.99
C LEU A 325 5.37 7.86 -6.70
N SER A 326 6.28 8.81 -6.45
CA SER A 326 6.25 9.75 -5.32
C SER A 326 6.35 11.23 -5.73
N SER A 327 5.57 11.62 -6.73
CA SER A 327 5.24 13.03 -7.03
C SER A 327 3.97 13.07 -7.88
N THR A 328 3.06 14.01 -7.57
CA THR A 328 1.65 14.11 -8.04
C THR A 328 0.72 12.99 -7.51
N ALA A 329 -0.53 13.23 -7.13
CA ALA A 329 -1.16 14.42 -6.55
C ALA A 329 -2.33 13.98 -5.64
N ASN A 330 -2.60 14.72 -4.56
CA ASN A 330 -3.89 14.66 -3.85
C ASN A 330 -4.57 16.02 -4.06
N LEU A 331 -5.49 16.09 -5.03
CA LEU A 331 -6.32 17.26 -5.24
C LEU A 331 -7.78 16.81 -5.44
N SER A 332 -8.55 16.87 -4.36
CA SER A 332 -10.00 16.88 -4.40
C SER A 332 -10.45 18.20 -3.78
N ASP A 333 -10.58 19.21 -4.65
CA ASP A 333 -11.07 20.54 -4.27
C ASP A 333 -12.57 20.48 -3.95
N VAL A 334 -12.94 21.03 -2.80
CA VAL A 334 -14.29 21.50 -2.52
C VAL A 334 -14.10 22.92 -2.02
N GLY A 335 -14.49 23.86 -2.88
CA GLY A 335 -13.96 25.22 -2.89
C GLY A 335 -14.07 25.98 -1.56
N LEU A 336 -12.94 26.56 -1.16
CA LEU A 336 -12.85 27.70 -0.24
C LEU A 336 -11.70 28.58 -0.75
N GLU A 337 -12.06 29.71 -1.34
CA GLU A 337 -11.10 30.69 -1.88
C GLU A 337 -10.11 31.12 -0.78
N THR A 338 -8.82 31.14 -1.10
CA THR A 338 -7.77 31.74 -0.27
C THR A 338 -6.92 32.69 -1.13
N PRO A 339 -6.47 33.85 -0.61
CA PRO A 339 -5.77 34.84 -1.43
C PRO A 339 -4.30 34.49 -1.67
N ASP A 340 -3.75 35.03 -2.76
CA ASP A 340 -2.40 34.76 -3.25
C ASP A 340 -1.28 35.05 -2.25
N THR A 341 -0.35 34.10 -2.11
CA THR A 341 0.93 34.28 -1.39
C THR A 341 2.07 34.57 -2.36
N SER A 342 2.25 35.86 -2.72
CA SER A 342 3.32 36.31 -3.61
C SER A 342 4.20 37.44 -3.04
N THR A 343 4.49 37.43 -1.73
CA THR A 343 5.57 38.22 -1.11
C THR A 343 6.08 37.59 0.19
N LEU A 344 7.13 36.76 0.14
CA LEU A 344 7.97 36.48 1.33
C LEU A 344 9.37 35.90 0.98
N SER A 345 10.13 36.58 0.11
CA SER A 345 11.49 36.19 -0.29
C SER A 345 12.60 37.17 0.13
N SER A 346 12.31 38.10 1.05
CA SER A 346 13.17 39.28 1.31
C SER A 346 13.47 39.56 2.80
N TYR A 347 13.64 38.54 3.65
CA TYR A 347 14.09 38.73 5.04
C TYR A 347 15.02 37.61 5.51
N GLN A 348 16.13 37.42 4.80
CA GLN A 348 17.30 36.68 5.27
C GLN A 348 18.59 37.38 4.81
N ASP A 349 18.83 38.57 5.36
CA ASP A 349 20.19 39.08 5.51
C ASP A 349 20.25 40.18 6.59
N SER A 350 21.45 40.41 7.14
CA SER A 350 21.74 41.35 8.25
C SER A 350 21.37 40.89 9.67
N LEU A 351 22.29 40.22 10.36
CA LEU A 351 22.91 40.71 11.61
C LEU A 351 23.97 39.73 12.14
N LEU A 352 25.23 40.15 12.11
CA LEU A 352 26.32 39.61 12.93
C LEU A 352 26.81 40.72 13.88
N GLU A 353 27.06 40.31 15.12
CA GLU A 353 27.88 40.95 16.16
C GLU A 353 27.60 42.41 16.58
N SER A 354 27.06 42.57 17.80
CA SER A 354 27.59 43.55 18.77
C SER A 354 27.19 43.22 20.23
N ASP A 355 28.16 42.70 20.98
CA ASP A 355 28.47 42.92 22.40
C ASP A 355 27.48 42.73 23.57
N LEU A 356 28.08 42.68 24.77
CA LEU A 356 27.56 42.25 26.07
C LEU A 356 26.57 43.23 26.76
N GLY A 357 25.59 42.69 27.50
CA GLY A 357 24.70 43.45 28.39
C GLY A 357 23.81 42.56 29.27
N GLU A 358 23.50 42.97 30.50
CA GLU A 358 22.97 42.11 31.57
C GLU A 358 21.43 41.94 31.62
N SER A 359 21.02 40.78 32.14
CA SER A 359 19.82 40.50 32.96
C SER A 359 18.43 41.02 32.54
N SER A 360 17.56 40.08 32.16
CA SER A 360 16.25 39.93 32.83
C SER A 360 15.70 38.51 32.63
N SER A 361 15.43 37.79 33.72
CA SER A 361 14.85 36.45 33.69
C SER A 361 13.33 36.51 33.50
N GLU A 362 12.83 36.05 32.36
CA GLU A 362 11.41 35.67 32.22
C GLU A 362 11.25 34.16 32.41
N GLN A 363 10.48 33.79 33.43
CA GLN A 363 10.15 32.40 33.76
C GLN A 363 9.38 31.76 32.59
N GLY A 364 9.91 30.67 32.03
CA GLY A 364 9.15 29.81 31.12
C GLY A 364 8.28 28.84 31.91
N ASP A 365 6.95 28.97 31.83
CA ASP A 365 6.01 28.06 32.49
C ASP A 365 6.26 26.60 32.05
N ILE A 366 6.67 25.80 33.04
CA ILE A 366 6.78 24.35 32.94
C ILE A 366 5.38 23.77 33.11
N ILE A 367 4.98 22.83 32.25
CA ILE A 367 3.72 22.08 32.43
C ILE A 367 3.93 21.02 33.53
N THR A 368 3.88 21.44 34.79
CA THR A 368 3.63 20.56 35.94
C THR A 368 2.13 20.43 36.14
N ALA A 369 1.65 19.20 36.24
CA ALA A 369 0.24 18.88 36.46
C ALA A 369 0.13 18.02 37.73
N ASP A 370 0.35 18.68 38.87
CA ASP A 370 0.10 18.20 40.23
C ASP A 370 -0.77 19.25 40.95
N GLU A 371 -1.35 18.88 42.11
CA GLU A 371 -2.39 19.60 42.88
C GLU A 371 -3.82 19.54 42.30
N VAL A 372 -4.48 18.38 42.46
CA VAL A 372 -5.65 18.24 43.37
C VAL A 372 -6.00 16.76 43.59
N ASP A 373 -5.67 16.25 44.77
CA ASP A 373 -6.26 15.06 45.39
C ASP A 373 -6.43 15.39 46.88
N GLU A 374 -7.66 15.66 47.35
CA GLU A 374 -8.02 15.43 48.76
C GLU A 374 -9.54 15.51 49.03
N TYR A 375 -10.03 14.55 49.82
CA TYR A 375 -11.40 14.34 50.35
C TYR A 375 -12.55 14.06 49.34
N SER A 376 -13.46 13.13 49.59
CA SER A 376 -13.90 12.58 50.89
C SER A 376 -14.10 11.05 50.96
N ASN A 377 -13.80 10.46 52.13
CA ASN A 377 -14.15 9.09 52.50
C ASN A 377 -15.67 8.91 52.75
N VAL A 378 -16.24 7.79 52.33
CA VAL A 378 -17.40 7.13 52.99
C VAL A 378 -17.14 5.62 53.05
N ASN A 379 -17.59 4.98 54.13
CA ASN A 379 -17.13 3.67 54.57
C ASN A 379 -17.88 2.47 53.92
N ILE A 380 -17.24 1.30 54.03
CA ILE A 380 -17.67 -0.01 53.52
C ILE A 380 -18.98 -0.52 54.16
N GLY A 381 -19.80 -1.23 53.37
CA GLY A 381 -20.94 -2.03 53.82
C GLY A 381 -21.09 -3.33 53.01
N THR A 382 -20.71 -4.44 53.66
CA THR A 382 -20.97 -5.88 53.44
C THR A 382 -21.75 -6.44 52.23
N GLU A 383 -21.30 -7.63 51.82
CA GLU A 383 -21.87 -8.57 50.83
C GLU A 383 -23.25 -9.13 51.22
N GLU A 384 -24.11 -9.39 50.23
CA GLU A 384 -25.05 -10.53 50.23
C GLU A 384 -25.06 -11.17 48.82
N GLU A 385 -25.04 -12.51 48.77
CA GLU A 385 -25.02 -13.31 47.53
C GLU A 385 -26.41 -13.87 47.15
N ILE A 386 -26.47 -14.43 45.93
CA ILE A 386 -27.40 -15.44 45.40
C ILE A 386 -28.76 -14.96 44.83
N GLY A 387 -28.91 -15.23 43.53
CA GLY A 387 -30.18 -15.19 42.79
C GLY A 387 -30.02 -15.70 41.34
N HIS A 388 -29.81 -17.00 41.16
CA HIS A 388 -29.73 -17.65 39.82
C HIS A 388 -31.12 -17.91 39.21
N SER A 389 -31.27 -17.68 37.90
CA SER A 389 -32.19 -18.28 36.90
C SER A 389 -32.44 -17.28 35.75
N ASP A 390 -32.55 -17.65 34.47
CA ASP A 390 -32.26 -18.90 33.75
C ASP A 390 -31.80 -18.56 32.31
N GLU A 391 -31.12 -19.50 31.66
CA GLU A 391 -30.66 -19.41 30.26
C GLU A 391 -31.81 -19.63 29.26
N ILE A 392 -31.88 -18.84 28.18
CA ILE A 392 -32.46 -19.30 26.90
C ILE A 392 -31.56 -18.82 25.74
N ASP A 393 -30.86 -19.78 25.13
CA ASP A 393 -30.20 -19.67 23.83
C ASP A 393 -31.20 -19.94 22.70
N VAL A 394 -31.22 -19.07 21.68
CA VAL A 394 -31.67 -19.45 20.33
C VAL A 394 -30.81 -18.75 19.26
N SER A 395 -29.72 -19.39 18.87
CA SER A 395 -29.00 -19.09 17.62
C SER A 395 -29.18 -20.20 16.59
N LYS A 396 -29.95 -19.98 15.50
CA LYS A 396 -29.87 -20.68 14.18
C LYS A 396 -30.98 -20.26 13.20
N GLY A 397 -30.64 -20.19 11.91
CA GLY A 397 -31.57 -20.64 10.84
C GLY A 397 -31.82 -19.75 9.61
N LEU A 398 -31.05 -20.00 8.54
CA LEU A 398 -31.45 -20.04 7.13
C LEU A 398 -32.15 -18.85 6.41
N THR A 399 -31.37 -18.20 5.53
CA THR A 399 -31.53 -18.15 4.05
C THR A 399 -32.92 -18.18 3.35
N TYR A 400 -33.04 -17.25 2.39
CA TYR A 400 -33.78 -17.27 1.10
C TYR A 400 -35.31 -17.46 1.07
N MET A 401 -35.99 -16.51 0.40
CA MET A 401 -36.94 -16.75 -0.69
C MET A 401 -37.17 -15.45 -1.50
N GLU A 402 -37.42 -15.58 -2.79
CA GLU A 402 -37.53 -14.48 -3.76
C GLU A 402 -38.97 -13.95 -3.97
N LYS A 403 -39.06 -12.77 -4.60
CA LYS A 403 -40.11 -12.29 -5.52
C LYS A 403 -41.60 -12.45 -5.11
N GLU A 404 -42.22 -11.31 -4.85
CA GLU A 404 -43.56 -11.02 -5.39
C GLU A 404 -43.47 -9.86 -6.40
N ARG A 405 -44.00 -10.05 -7.62
CA ARG A 405 -44.40 -8.95 -8.51
C ARG A 405 -45.85 -9.17 -8.95
N LYS A 406 -46.61 -8.07 -8.97
CA LYS A 406 -48.05 -8.07 -9.24
C LYS A 406 -48.37 -8.13 -10.73
N SER A 407 -49.59 -8.59 -10.99
CA SER A 407 -50.28 -8.78 -12.27
C SER A 407 -50.78 -7.48 -12.94
N VAL A 408 -51.51 -7.65 -14.05
CA VAL A 408 -52.16 -6.68 -14.99
C VAL A 408 -51.40 -6.59 -16.33
N THR A 409 -51.97 -6.75 -17.54
CA THR A 409 -53.01 -7.61 -18.18
C THR A 409 -53.10 -7.14 -19.65
N ASP A 410 -53.53 -8.03 -20.54
CA ASP A 410 -54.13 -7.80 -21.88
C ASP A 410 -53.27 -7.37 -23.09
N GLY A 411 -53.54 -8.03 -24.24
CA GLY A 411 -52.98 -7.78 -25.57
C GLY A 411 -52.88 -9.06 -26.42
N GLU A 412 -53.84 -9.28 -27.33
CA GLU A 412 -54.07 -10.51 -28.12
C GLU A 412 -53.33 -10.54 -29.49
N GLU A 413 -53.68 -11.55 -30.32
CA GLU A 413 -53.16 -11.93 -31.67
C GLU A 413 -51.83 -12.74 -31.64
N GLU A 414 -51.64 -13.91 -32.29
CA GLU A 414 -52.52 -14.80 -33.09
C GLU A 414 -52.02 -16.29 -32.98
N GLU A 415 -52.58 -17.27 -33.72
CA GLU A 415 -52.25 -18.72 -33.67
C GLU A 415 -51.28 -19.20 -34.80
N GLU A 416 -50.49 -20.26 -34.55
CA GLU A 416 -50.63 -21.55 -35.28
C GLU A 416 -49.81 -22.68 -34.62
N ALA A 417 -50.11 -23.95 -34.95
CA ALA A 417 -50.00 -25.05 -33.98
C ALA A 417 -49.22 -26.30 -34.43
N SER A 418 -48.46 -26.87 -33.48
CA SER A 418 -48.28 -28.32 -33.22
C SER A 418 -47.49 -29.19 -34.24
N PRO A 419 -47.07 -30.41 -33.84
CA PRO A 419 -46.56 -30.85 -32.52
C PRO A 419 -45.28 -31.70 -32.62
N GLU A 420 -44.55 -31.91 -31.51
CA GLU A 420 -43.98 -33.22 -31.13
C GLU A 420 -43.49 -33.22 -29.67
N LYS A 421 -43.23 -34.40 -29.10
CA LYS A 421 -43.32 -34.68 -27.65
C LYS A 421 -41.98 -34.96 -26.95
N GLU A 422 -41.91 -34.48 -25.70
CA GLU A 422 -41.44 -35.20 -24.49
C GLU A 422 -40.19 -36.10 -24.59
N GLU A 423 -38.99 -35.54 -24.34
CA GLU A 423 -37.84 -36.27 -23.73
C GLU A 423 -36.99 -35.33 -22.81
N GLU A 424 -37.62 -34.62 -21.86
CA GLU A 424 -36.91 -33.82 -20.82
C GLU A 424 -36.85 -34.55 -19.46
N ALA A 425 -36.35 -35.80 -19.44
CA ALA A 425 -36.30 -36.62 -18.22
C ALA A 425 -35.00 -37.43 -18.01
N ASP A 426 -33.95 -37.17 -18.79
CA ASP A 426 -32.71 -37.98 -18.79
C ASP A 426 -31.41 -37.13 -18.85
N VAL A 427 -31.50 -35.83 -18.53
CA VAL A 427 -30.37 -34.89 -18.50
C VAL A 427 -29.83 -34.68 -17.08
N ASP A 428 -30.69 -34.44 -16.08
CA ASP A 428 -30.29 -34.21 -14.68
C ASP A 428 -29.50 -35.40 -14.08
N GLU A 429 -29.93 -36.65 -14.33
CA GLU A 429 -29.20 -37.83 -13.84
C GLU A 429 -27.82 -37.99 -14.50
N LYS A 430 -27.54 -37.31 -15.61
CA LYS A 430 -26.25 -37.35 -16.30
C LYS A 430 -25.28 -36.33 -15.74
N GLU A 431 -25.73 -35.10 -15.49
CA GLU A 431 -24.91 -34.06 -14.87
C GLU A 431 -24.55 -34.44 -13.41
N GLU A 432 -25.46 -35.04 -12.63
CA GLU A 432 -25.13 -35.54 -11.29
C GLU A 432 -24.18 -36.75 -11.27
N ARG A 433 -24.15 -37.56 -12.34
CA ARG A 433 -23.24 -38.71 -12.47
C ARG A 433 -21.84 -38.30 -12.94
N GLU A 434 -21.70 -37.26 -13.76
CA GLU A 434 -20.41 -36.69 -14.14
C GLU A 434 -19.80 -35.84 -13.00
N ALA A 435 -20.62 -35.19 -12.16
CA ALA A 435 -20.16 -34.44 -10.99
C ALA A 435 -19.46 -35.29 -9.90
N ASN A 436 -19.62 -36.62 -9.93
CA ASN A 436 -19.05 -37.56 -8.96
C ASN A 436 -17.82 -38.34 -9.46
N GLN A 437 -17.29 -38.04 -10.65
CA GLN A 437 -16.01 -38.58 -11.10
C GLN A 437 -14.84 -37.66 -10.69
N ASP A 438 -14.18 -38.10 -9.62
CA ASP A 438 -12.83 -37.76 -9.19
C ASP A 438 -12.44 -36.27 -9.12
N ASP A 439 -12.65 -35.67 -7.93
CA ASP A 439 -11.83 -34.57 -7.40
C ASP A 439 -10.42 -35.09 -6.96
N GLU A 440 -9.83 -36.05 -7.69
CA GLU A 440 -8.58 -36.70 -7.30
C GLU A 440 -7.37 -35.83 -7.64
N ILE A 441 -6.91 -35.05 -6.65
CA ILE A 441 -5.54 -34.50 -6.69
C ILE A 441 -4.56 -35.63 -6.39
N LEU A 442 -3.54 -35.77 -7.23
CA LEU A 442 -2.43 -36.65 -6.99
C LEU A 442 -1.50 -36.04 -5.93
N GLU A 443 -1.27 -36.80 -4.87
CA GLU A 443 -0.21 -36.49 -3.90
C GLU A 443 1.12 -37.05 -4.42
N GLY A 444 2.15 -36.21 -4.43
CA GLY A 444 3.51 -36.55 -4.88
C GLY A 444 4.56 -35.80 -4.09
N ASP A 445 5.82 -36.25 -4.18
CA ASP A 445 6.92 -35.60 -3.47
C ASP A 445 7.27 -34.26 -4.15
N ILE A 446 7.16 -33.14 -3.43
CA ILE A 446 7.59 -31.81 -3.91
C ILE A 446 9.02 -31.45 -3.48
N GLY A 447 9.71 -32.32 -2.76
CA GLY A 447 11.00 -32.07 -2.12
C GLY A 447 10.89 -31.19 -0.87
N CYS A 448 12.03 -30.76 -0.33
CA CYS A 448 12.12 -29.87 0.82
C CYS A 448 12.85 -28.56 0.49
N TYR A 449 12.55 -27.48 1.23
CA TYR A 449 13.28 -26.21 1.16
C TYR A 449 14.74 -26.29 1.65
N THR A 450 15.13 -27.43 2.26
CA THR A 450 16.50 -27.73 2.72
C THR A 450 17.27 -28.66 1.80
N ASP A 451 16.71 -29.03 0.65
CA ASP A 451 17.40 -29.83 -0.36
C ASP A 451 18.61 -29.05 -0.94
N GLU A 452 19.53 -29.73 -1.64
CA GLU A 452 20.65 -29.07 -2.33
C GLU A 452 20.18 -28.16 -3.50
N GLU A 453 18.93 -28.29 -3.92
CA GLU A 453 18.30 -27.44 -4.94
C GLU A 453 17.98 -26.03 -4.39
N ILE A 454 17.82 -25.04 -5.29
CA ILE A 454 17.40 -23.70 -4.88
C ILE A 454 16.03 -23.72 -4.16
N PRO A 455 15.85 -23.10 -2.98
CA PRO A 455 14.59 -23.16 -2.23
C PRO A 455 13.36 -22.62 -2.98
N LEU A 456 13.56 -21.76 -3.98
CA LEU A 456 12.49 -21.28 -4.87
C LEU A 456 11.87 -22.40 -5.72
N ARG A 457 12.59 -23.50 -5.98
CA ARG A 457 12.07 -24.68 -6.69
C ARG A 457 11.01 -25.41 -5.86
N HIS A 458 11.31 -25.66 -4.58
CA HIS A 458 10.33 -26.22 -3.65
C HIS A 458 9.13 -25.28 -3.47
N LEU A 459 9.37 -23.97 -3.31
CA LEU A 459 8.29 -22.99 -3.19
C LEU A 459 7.40 -22.92 -4.44
N MET A 460 7.98 -23.01 -5.64
CA MET A 460 7.24 -23.09 -6.89
C MET A 460 6.31 -24.31 -6.88
N ARG A 461 6.88 -25.51 -6.65
CA ARG A 461 6.12 -26.76 -6.59
C ARG A 461 4.99 -26.69 -5.58
N LEU A 462 5.29 -26.28 -4.34
CA LEU A 462 4.31 -26.11 -3.25
C LEU A 462 3.14 -25.21 -3.66
N LEU A 463 3.42 -24.01 -4.21
CA LEU A 463 2.37 -23.09 -4.64
C LEU A 463 1.51 -23.68 -5.77
N THR A 464 2.12 -24.40 -6.72
CA THR A 464 1.38 -25.03 -7.81
C THR A 464 0.56 -26.24 -7.37
N SER A 465 1.12 -27.16 -6.59
CA SER A 465 0.45 -28.41 -6.19
C SER A 465 -0.64 -28.19 -5.14
N SER A 466 -0.49 -27.17 -4.27
CA SER A 466 -1.50 -26.89 -3.24
C SER A 466 -2.70 -26.10 -3.76
N PHE A 467 -2.54 -25.27 -4.80
CA PHE A 467 -3.56 -24.28 -5.16
C PHE A 467 -4.02 -24.27 -6.62
N LEU A 468 -3.23 -24.81 -7.56
CA LEU A 468 -3.44 -24.61 -9.01
C LEU A 468 -3.55 -25.90 -9.83
N LEU A 469 -2.68 -26.89 -9.58
CA LEU A 469 -2.46 -28.05 -10.45
C LEU A 469 -2.79 -29.36 -9.73
N THR A 470 -3.45 -30.31 -10.42
CA THR A 470 -3.92 -31.57 -9.79
C THR A 470 -2.87 -32.68 -9.75
N GLY A 471 -1.78 -32.56 -10.52
CA GLY A 471 -0.81 -33.62 -10.78
C GLY A 471 -1.02 -34.38 -12.09
N GLU A 472 -2.15 -34.18 -12.77
CA GLU A 472 -2.46 -34.82 -14.06
C GLU A 472 -2.30 -33.81 -15.21
N LYS A 473 -1.62 -34.21 -16.29
CA LYS A 473 -1.27 -33.32 -17.42
C LYS A 473 -2.54 -32.68 -18.02
N GLY A 474 -2.54 -31.35 -18.09
CA GLY A 474 -3.68 -30.57 -18.60
C GLY A 474 -4.78 -30.26 -17.57
N CYS A 475 -4.75 -30.85 -16.37
CA CYS A 475 -5.79 -30.69 -15.37
C CYS A 475 -5.50 -29.57 -14.37
N LEU A 476 -6.52 -28.72 -14.12
CA LEU A 476 -6.47 -27.61 -13.17
C LEU A 476 -7.37 -27.90 -11.95
N ILE A 477 -6.97 -27.41 -10.78
CA ILE A 477 -7.81 -27.52 -9.57
C ILE A 477 -9.08 -26.70 -9.77
N ARG A 478 -10.25 -27.28 -9.45
CA ARG A 478 -11.58 -26.63 -9.56
C ARG A 478 -11.76 -25.52 -8.50
N ASP A 479 -12.53 -24.47 -8.82
CA ASP A 479 -12.77 -23.33 -7.91
C ASP A 479 -13.52 -23.70 -6.62
N ARG A 480 -14.31 -24.77 -6.63
CA ARG A 480 -14.98 -25.32 -5.44
C ARG A 480 -13.97 -25.78 -4.37
N ARG A 481 -12.79 -26.25 -4.78
CA ARG A 481 -11.74 -26.75 -3.86
C ARG A 481 -10.79 -25.66 -3.40
N VAL A 482 -10.44 -24.73 -4.29
CA VAL A 482 -9.58 -23.57 -3.96
C VAL A 482 -10.18 -22.32 -4.57
N ARG A 483 -10.59 -21.37 -3.71
CA ARG A 483 -11.24 -20.11 -4.13
C ARG A 483 -10.34 -19.34 -5.10
N VAL A 484 -10.95 -18.75 -6.12
CA VAL A 484 -10.30 -17.86 -7.11
C VAL A 484 -9.34 -16.85 -6.46
N SER A 485 -9.72 -16.22 -5.34
CA SER A 485 -8.86 -15.25 -4.65
C SER A 485 -7.54 -15.83 -4.13
N VAL A 486 -7.53 -17.10 -3.71
CA VAL A 486 -6.30 -17.80 -3.28
C VAL A 486 -5.46 -18.17 -4.50
N LYS A 487 -6.08 -18.63 -5.59
CA LYS A 487 -5.39 -18.91 -6.86
C LYS A 487 -4.72 -17.65 -7.42
N THR A 488 -5.44 -16.52 -7.48
CA THR A 488 -4.91 -15.21 -7.89
C THR A 488 -3.67 -14.82 -7.08
N LEU A 489 -3.66 -15.05 -5.76
CA LEU A 489 -2.50 -14.79 -4.92
C LEU A 489 -1.33 -15.76 -5.19
N ALA A 490 -1.61 -17.06 -5.35
CA ALA A 490 -0.60 -18.06 -5.69
C ALA A 490 0.04 -17.78 -7.06
N MET A 491 -0.76 -17.45 -8.08
CA MET A 491 -0.30 -17.03 -9.41
C MET A 491 0.52 -15.74 -9.36
N SER A 492 0.14 -14.77 -8.53
CA SER A 492 0.94 -13.55 -8.33
C SER A 492 2.31 -13.87 -7.72
N CYS A 493 2.39 -14.77 -6.73
CA CYS A 493 3.66 -15.27 -6.20
C CYS A 493 4.49 -15.98 -7.27
N ILE A 494 3.88 -16.87 -8.05
CA ILE A 494 4.52 -17.60 -9.16
C ILE A 494 5.05 -16.64 -10.23
N SER A 495 4.32 -15.56 -10.55
CA SER A 495 4.76 -14.53 -11.49
C SER A 495 6.05 -13.84 -11.05
N ASN A 496 6.17 -13.52 -9.75
CA ASN A 496 7.40 -12.98 -9.18
C ASN A 496 8.56 -14.00 -9.23
N ILE A 497 8.28 -15.29 -8.98
CA ILE A 497 9.29 -16.36 -9.10
C ILE A 497 9.72 -16.52 -10.57
N ALA A 498 8.80 -16.46 -11.54
CA ALA A 498 9.07 -16.50 -12.98
C ALA A 498 10.00 -15.37 -13.41
N GLY A 499 9.78 -14.17 -12.88
CA GLY A 499 10.63 -12.99 -13.09
C GLY A 499 12.06 -13.11 -12.51
N MET A 500 12.30 -14.07 -11.61
CA MET A 500 13.61 -14.32 -10.99
C MET A 500 14.33 -15.56 -11.56
N VAL A 501 13.60 -16.66 -11.77
CA VAL A 501 14.15 -17.96 -12.19
C VAL A 501 13.19 -18.62 -13.20
N PRO A 502 13.27 -18.25 -14.50
CA PRO A 502 12.33 -18.73 -15.50
C PRO A 502 12.42 -20.25 -15.76
N GLU A 503 13.57 -20.90 -15.50
CA GLU A 503 13.71 -22.37 -15.65
C GLU A 503 12.70 -23.17 -14.83
N LEU A 504 12.14 -22.60 -13.76
CA LEU A 504 11.18 -23.29 -12.90
C LEU A 504 9.83 -23.55 -13.61
N PHE A 505 9.59 -23.03 -14.82
CA PHE A 505 8.43 -23.39 -15.65
C PHE A 505 8.61 -24.70 -16.43
N PHE A 506 9.85 -25.21 -16.52
CA PHE A 506 10.17 -26.45 -17.24
C PHE A 506 10.20 -27.68 -16.32
N ILE A 507 10.02 -27.53 -15.01
CA ILE A 507 10.13 -28.64 -14.05
C ILE A 507 8.81 -29.40 -13.93
N GLN A 508 8.92 -30.72 -13.68
CA GLN A 508 7.82 -31.55 -13.22
C GLN A 508 7.32 -31.08 -11.84
N LEU A 509 6.00 -31.14 -11.65
CA LEU A 509 5.32 -30.72 -10.42
C LEU A 509 5.83 -31.49 -9.20
N PHE A 510 6.05 -32.80 -9.37
CA PHE A 510 6.60 -33.69 -8.34
C PHE A 510 8.00 -34.19 -8.75
N LYS A 511 8.81 -34.58 -7.76
CA LYS A 511 10.08 -35.32 -7.93
C LYS A 511 9.83 -36.79 -8.23
N SER A 512 8.80 -37.36 -7.61
CA SER A 512 8.36 -38.73 -7.78
C SER A 512 6.87 -38.85 -7.44
N SER A 513 6.14 -39.71 -8.15
CA SER A 513 4.76 -40.05 -7.80
C SER A 513 4.74 -41.03 -6.64
N ILE A 514 3.93 -40.75 -5.62
CA ILE A 514 3.77 -41.63 -4.45
C ILE A 514 2.86 -42.83 -4.78
N LYS A 515 1.95 -42.68 -5.76
CA LYS A 515 1.05 -43.74 -6.22
C LYS A 515 1.72 -44.56 -7.33
N GLU A 516 2.21 -45.76 -7.01
CA GLU A 516 2.83 -46.74 -7.94
C GLU A 516 1.97 -47.14 -9.17
N LYS A 517 0.74 -46.61 -9.29
CA LYS A 517 -0.21 -46.87 -10.40
C LYS A 517 -0.47 -45.70 -11.35
N ARG A 518 -0.06 -44.47 -11.02
CA ARG A 518 -0.16 -43.30 -11.93
C ARG A 518 1.13 -42.50 -11.91
N VAL A 519 1.73 -42.29 -13.08
CA VAL A 519 2.85 -41.37 -13.26
C VAL A 519 2.28 -39.96 -13.34
N ALA A 520 2.77 -39.06 -12.49
CA ALA A 520 2.32 -37.67 -12.46
C ALA A 520 3.13 -36.84 -13.47
N ASP A 521 2.68 -36.85 -14.73
CA ASP A 521 3.35 -36.19 -15.87
C ASP A 521 3.02 -34.68 -16.00
N GLN A 522 2.53 -34.04 -14.94
CA GLN A 522 2.22 -32.60 -14.97
C GLN A 522 3.45 -31.72 -14.69
N TYR A 523 3.57 -30.65 -15.48
CA TYR A 523 4.63 -29.66 -15.40
C TYR A 523 4.10 -28.33 -14.84
N VAL A 524 4.98 -27.54 -14.22
CA VAL A 524 4.63 -26.19 -13.68
C VAL A 524 4.05 -25.26 -14.76
N ARG A 525 4.40 -25.46 -16.04
CA ARG A 525 3.84 -24.70 -17.18
C ARG A 525 2.33 -24.78 -17.31
N ASP A 526 1.68 -25.82 -16.79
CA ASP A 526 0.22 -26.00 -16.91
C ASP A 526 -0.55 -24.87 -16.19
N VAL A 527 0.10 -24.09 -15.32
CA VAL A 527 -0.44 -22.81 -14.80
C VAL A 527 -0.83 -21.84 -15.92
N LEU A 528 -0.21 -21.94 -17.11
CA LEU A 528 -0.56 -21.13 -18.25
C LEU A 528 -1.92 -21.47 -18.87
N LEU A 529 -2.52 -22.64 -18.55
CA LEU A 529 -3.87 -23.01 -19.00
C LEU A 529 -4.98 -22.15 -18.37
N TYR A 530 -4.68 -21.42 -17.29
CA TYR A 530 -5.60 -20.41 -16.73
C TYR A 530 -5.85 -19.21 -17.67
N CYS A 531 -5.21 -19.15 -18.85
CA CYS A 531 -5.50 -18.16 -19.89
C CYS A 531 -6.93 -18.25 -20.45
N GLU A 532 -7.54 -19.44 -20.43
CA GLU A 532 -8.89 -19.71 -20.93
C GLU A 532 -9.92 -19.89 -19.79
N HIS A 533 -9.55 -19.55 -18.56
CA HIS A 533 -10.42 -19.70 -17.40
C HIS A 533 -11.63 -18.75 -17.44
N SER A 534 -12.79 -19.19 -16.92
CA SER A 534 -14.03 -18.39 -16.87
C SER A 534 -13.87 -17.09 -16.07
N ASP A 535 -13.23 -17.16 -14.90
CA ASP A 535 -12.89 -15.99 -14.10
C ASP A 535 -11.79 -15.12 -14.74
N HIS A 536 -12.08 -13.82 -14.87
CA HIS A 536 -11.21 -12.86 -15.52
C HIS A 536 -9.93 -12.53 -14.73
N GLN A 537 -9.88 -12.74 -13.40
CA GLN A 537 -8.70 -12.47 -12.58
C GLN A 537 -7.64 -13.55 -12.80
N LEU A 538 -8.03 -14.81 -13.01
CA LEU A 538 -7.07 -15.87 -13.34
C LEU A 538 -6.50 -15.69 -14.75
N ARG A 539 -7.32 -15.31 -15.74
CA ARG A 539 -6.82 -14.88 -17.07
C ARG A 539 -5.84 -13.71 -16.94
N SER A 540 -6.20 -12.70 -16.15
CA SER A 540 -5.36 -11.53 -15.86
C SER A 540 -4.00 -11.90 -15.25
N GLN A 541 -3.97 -12.77 -14.24
CA GLN A 541 -2.71 -13.21 -13.63
C GLN A 541 -1.88 -14.08 -14.58
N THR A 542 -2.52 -14.86 -15.46
CA THR A 542 -1.81 -15.64 -16.48
C THR A 542 -1.05 -14.73 -17.44
N ALA A 543 -1.67 -13.64 -17.93
CA ALA A 543 -0.99 -12.65 -18.74
C ALA A 543 0.22 -12.02 -18.00
N ILE A 544 0.05 -11.67 -16.72
CA ILE A 544 1.13 -11.13 -15.86
C ILE A 544 2.28 -12.13 -15.66
N ILE A 545 1.99 -13.44 -15.50
CA ILE A 545 3.00 -14.51 -15.50
C ILE A 545 3.77 -14.53 -16.83
N ILE A 546 3.07 -14.53 -17.97
CA ILE A 546 3.69 -14.60 -19.30
C ILE A 546 4.60 -13.38 -19.54
N GLY A 547 4.17 -12.17 -19.16
CA GLY A 547 4.99 -10.95 -19.27
C GLY A 547 6.30 -11.03 -18.48
N HIS A 548 6.23 -11.40 -17.19
CA HIS A 548 7.45 -11.55 -16.36
C HIS A 548 8.35 -12.70 -16.85
N PHE A 549 7.77 -13.81 -17.29
CA PHE A 549 8.52 -14.95 -17.83
C PHE A 549 9.27 -14.58 -19.11
N ILE A 550 8.61 -13.94 -20.08
CA ILE A 550 9.26 -13.46 -21.33
C ILE A 550 10.41 -12.51 -20.99
N HIS A 551 10.19 -11.52 -20.11
CA HIS A 551 11.21 -10.56 -19.69
C HIS A 551 12.44 -11.25 -19.09
N ALA A 552 12.25 -12.14 -18.10
CA ALA A 552 13.35 -12.83 -17.43
C ALA A 552 14.07 -13.80 -18.38
N ALA A 553 13.34 -14.55 -19.20
CA ALA A 553 13.89 -15.50 -20.16
C ALA A 553 14.70 -14.80 -21.27
N LEU A 554 14.22 -13.69 -21.83
CA LEU A 554 14.96 -12.91 -22.84
C LEU A 554 16.27 -12.36 -22.26
N ARG A 555 16.25 -11.85 -21.02
CA ARG A 555 17.47 -11.35 -20.36
C ARG A 555 18.47 -12.47 -20.07
N LYS A 556 17.98 -13.62 -19.62
CA LYS A 556 18.83 -14.78 -19.27
C LYS A 556 19.41 -15.50 -20.47
N SER A 557 18.66 -15.55 -21.58
CA SER A 557 19.09 -16.11 -22.87
C SER A 557 19.92 -15.14 -23.72
N HIS A 558 20.25 -13.95 -23.23
CA HIS A 558 20.88 -12.87 -24.01
C HIS A 558 20.15 -12.63 -25.36
N CYS A 559 18.83 -12.54 -25.29
CA CYS A 559 17.88 -12.39 -26.40
C CYS A 559 17.71 -13.60 -27.34
N GLN A 560 18.31 -14.76 -27.06
CA GLN A 560 18.20 -15.99 -27.86
C GLN A 560 17.19 -16.99 -27.25
N PHE A 561 15.92 -16.57 -27.15
CA PHE A 561 14.90 -17.28 -26.37
C PHE A 561 14.73 -18.76 -26.77
N ASP A 562 14.45 -19.07 -28.04
CA ASP A 562 14.08 -20.46 -28.41
C ASP A 562 15.26 -21.44 -28.25
N THR A 563 16.50 -20.98 -28.45
CA THR A 563 17.71 -21.79 -28.23
C THR A 563 17.88 -22.12 -26.76
N TRP A 564 17.83 -21.11 -25.88
CA TRP A 564 17.86 -21.32 -24.43
C TRP A 564 16.69 -22.19 -23.94
N SER A 565 15.51 -22.03 -24.54
CA SER A 565 14.34 -22.82 -24.21
C SER A 565 14.51 -24.30 -24.60
N LEU A 566 15.10 -24.58 -25.77
CA LEU A 566 15.42 -25.94 -26.19
C LEU A 566 16.46 -26.60 -25.29
N ASP A 567 17.54 -25.90 -24.94
CA ASP A 567 18.59 -26.42 -24.05
C ASP A 567 18.05 -26.69 -22.63
N THR A 568 17.19 -25.79 -22.12
CA THR A 568 16.54 -25.95 -20.81
C THR A 568 15.53 -27.11 -20.82
N ALA A 569 14.77 -27.26 -21.90
CA ALA A 569 13.82 -28.35 -22.09
C ALA A 569 14.52 -29.72 -22.09
N GLN A 570 15.65 -29.85 -22.80
CA GLN A 570 16.48 -31.07 -22.79
C GLN A 570 17.01 -31.41 -21.40
N GLN A 571 17.44 -30.41 -20.61
CA GLN A 571 17.94 -30.61 -19.24
C GLN A 571 16.85 -30.98 -18.22
N THR A 572 15.58 -30.82 -18.57
CA THR A 572 14.42 -31.01 -17.68
C THR A 572 13.44 -32.07 -18.17
N GLU A 573 13.78 -32.78 -19.26
CA GLU A 573 12.95 -33.78 -19.93
C GLU A 573 11.55 -33.24 -20.34
N SER A 574 11.46 -31.93 -20.61
CA SER A 574 10.22 -31.23 -20.95
C SER A 574 10.17 -30.78 -22.42
N GLU A 575 9.02 -30.26 -22.85
CA GLU A 575 8.85 -29.66 -24.19
C GLU A 575 9.42 -28.22 -24.21
N PRO A 576 10.03 -27.70 -25.29
CA PRO A 576 10.44 -26.30 -25.35
C PRO A 576 9.22 -25.35 -25.35
N PHE A 577 9.41 -24.12 -24.86
CA PHE A 577 8.50 -23.02 -25.14
C PHE A 577 8.94 -22.34 -26.44
N HIS A 578 7.97 -21.80 -27.17
CA HIS A 578 8.22 -20.90 -28.30
C HIS A 578 7.75 -19.49 -27.96
N LEU A 579 8.62 -18.50 -28.21
CA LEU A 579 8.31 -17.11 -27.86
C LEU A 579 7.08 -16.57 -28.63
N SER A 580 6.90 -17.01 -29.88
CA SER A 580 5.74 -16.69 -30.71
C SER A 580 4.42 -17.15 -30.07
N THR A 581 4.38 -18.34 -29.45
CA THR A 581 3.19 -18.85 -28.76
C THR A 581 2.85 -17.99 -27.55
N LEU A 582 3.85 -17.68 -26.71
CA LEU A 582 3.67 -16.86 -25.50
C LEU A 582 3.21 -15.43 -25.83
N VAL A 583 3.79 -14.82 -26.88
CA VAL A 583 3.31 -13.53 -27.37
C VAL A 583 1.88 -13.66 -27.93
N THR A 584 1.55 -14.72 -28.66
CA THR A 584 0.19 -14.94 -29.17
C THR A 584 -0.84 -15.02 -28.03
N MET A 585 -0.50 -15.66 -26.90
CA MET A 585 -1.36 -15.65 -25.70
C MET A 585 -1.60 -14.22 -25.19
N LEU A 586 -0.56 -13.38 -25.07
CA LEU A 586 -0.72 -11.97 -24.69
C LEU A 586 -1.58 -11.19 -25.70
N ARG A 587 -1.39 -11.43 -27.01
CA ARG A 587 -2.19 -10.80 -28.08
C ARG A 587 -3.67 -11.18 -28.02
N ASN A 588 -3.98 -12.40 -27.57
CA ASN A 588 -5.35 -12.84 -27.32
C ASN A 588 -5.91 -12.18 -26.04
N SER A 589 -5.14 -12.10 -24.95
CA SER A 589 -5.56 -11.43 -23.71
C SER A 589 -5.71 -9.90 -23.84
N LEU A 590 -5.06 -9.25 -24.82
CA LEU A 590 -5.34 -7.86 -25.20
C LEU A 590 -6.71 -7.67 -25.90
N LYS A 591 -7.34 -8.77 -26.34
CA LYS A 591 -8.64 -8.83 -27.02
C LYS A 591 -9.73 -9.50 -26.16
N ASP A 592 -9.45 -9.68 -24.88
CA ASP A 592 -10.37 -10.26 -23.89
C ASP A 592 -11.62 -9.40 -23.70
N GLU A 593 -12.77 -10.04 -23.44
CA GLU A 593 -14.03 -9.35 -23.17
C GLU A 593 -13.95 -8.44 -21.93
N SER A 594 -13.15 -8.81 -20.93
CA SER A 594 -12.97 -8.03 -19.71
C SER A 594 -11.89 -6.97 -19.88
N SER A 595 -12.30 -5.71 -19.79
CA SER A 595 -11.39 -4.55 -19.74
C SER A 595 -10.35 -4.65 -18.60
N MET A 596 -10.61 -5.45 -17.56
CA MET A 596 -9.62 -5.73 -16.50
C MET A 596 -8.54 -6.70 -16.99
N THR A 597 -8.89 -7.74 -17.76
CA THR A 597 -7.90 -8.64 -18.38
C THR A 597 -7.03 -7.88 -19.37
N ILE A 598 -7.62 -7.05 -20.24
CA ILE A 598 -6.85 -6.19 -21.16
C ILE A 598 -5.89 -5.29 -20.37
N ARG A 599 -6.35 -4.70 -19.25
CA ARG A 599 -5.52 -3.82 -18.42
C ARG A 599 -4.33 -4.56 -17.78
N PHE A 600 -4.55 -5.71 -17.14
CA PHE A 600 -3.45 -6.51 -16.61
C PHE A 600 -2.53 -7.03 -17.72
N THR A 601 -3.06 -7.29 -18.92
CA THR A 601 -2.24 -7.62 -20.09
C THR A 601 -1.40 -6.44 -20.56
N CYS A 602 -1.91 -5.20 -20.51
CA CYS A 602 -1.11 -3.99 -20.75
C CYS A 602 0.04 -3.87 -19.74
N GLN A 603 -0.22 -4.15 -18.45
CA GLN A 603 0.83 -4.19 -17.43
C GLN A 603 1.86 -5.32 -17.70
N ALA A 604 1.44 -6.48 -18.21
CA ALA A 604 2.34 -7.55 -18.63
C ALA A 604 3.21 -7.14 -19.82
N VAL A 605 2.60 -6.55 -20.85
CA VAL A 605 3.27 -6.04 -22.05
C VAL A 605 4.29 -4.97 -21.68
N LYS A 606 3.96 -4.04 -20.76
CA LYS A 606 4.88 -3.02 -20.25
C LYS A 606 6.21 -3.60 -19.73
N VAL A 607 6.17 -4.78 -19.12
CA VAL A 607 7.35 -5.44 -18.54
C VAL A 607 8.24 -6.07 -19.62
N CYS A 608 7.66 -6.66 -20.68
CA CYS A 608 8.42 -7.43 -21.67
C CYS A 608 8.66 -6.74 -23.02
N ILE A 609 7.89 -5.70 -23.38
CA ILE A 609 7.91 -5.10 -24.72
C ILE A 609 9.27 -4.49 -25.10
N ALA A 610 9.99 -3.93 -24.14
CA ALA A 610 11.32 -3.37 -24.37
C ALA A 610 12.34 -4.46 -24.72
N ASP A 611 12.37 -5.55 -23.95
CA ASP A 611 13.29 -6.68 -24.20
C ASP A 611 12.90 -7.43 -25.49
N LEU A 612 11.61 -7.52 -25.82
CA LEU A 612 11.12 -8.05 -27.10
C LEU A 612 11.64 -7.22 -28.29
N CYS A 613 11.47 -5.90 -28.27
CA CYS A 613 11.93 -5.01 -29.34
C CYS A 613 13.46 -4.98 -29.51
N MET A 614 14.22 -5.28 -28.44
CA MET A 614 15.69 -5.38 -28.48
C MET A 614 16.20 -6.77 -28.88
N SER A 615 15.32 -7.77 -29.00
CA SER A 615 15.69 -9.17 -29.29
C SER A 615 15.72 -9.50 -30.78
N SER A 616 16.12 -10.73 -31.12
CA SER A 616 15.98 -11.27 -32.48
C SER A 616 14.51 -11.48 -32.91
N TYR A 617 13.55 -11.18 -32.04
CA TYR A 617 12.10 -11.31 -32.24
C TYR A 617 11.41 -9.94 -32.18
N ASP A 618 12.13 -8.89 -32.55
CA ASP A 618 11.68 -7.50 -32.66
C ASP A 618 10.27 -7.34 -33.29
N TYR A 619 9.96 -8.11 -34.33
CA TYR A 619 8.66 -8.13 -35.01
C TYR A 619 7.49 -8.52 -34.08
N LEU A 620 7.71 -9.33 -33.04
CA LEU A 620 6.71 -9.67 -32.03
C LEU A 620 6.42 -8.46 -31.11
N GLY A 621 7.44 -7.67 -30.78
CA GLY A 621 7.29 -6.41 -30.07
C GLY A 621 6.51 -5.37 -30.89
N ALA A 622 6.79 -5.27 -32.19
CA ALA A 622 6.01 -4.45 -33.11
C ALA A 622 4.54 -4.92 -33.22
N GLN A 623 4.28 -6.24 -33.32
CA GLN A 623 2.93 -6.80 -33.32
C GLN A 623 2.12 -6.41 -32.08
N LEU A 624 2.69 -6.57 -30.88
CA LEU A 624 2.04 -6.12 -29.63
C LEU A 624 1.77 -4.62 -29.65
N THR A 625 2.71 -3.81 -30.17
CA THR A 625 2.55 -2.36 -30.28
C THR A 625 1.38 -1.98 -31.19
N TYR A 626 1.15 -2.72 -32.28
CA TYR A 626 -0.03 -2.53 -33.14
C TYR A 626 -1.34 -2.95 -32.45
N ASP A 627 -1.36 -4.04 -31.66
CA ASP A 627 -2.57 -4.42 -30.92
C ASP A 627 -2.93 -3.38 -29.83
N LEU A 628 -1.95 -2.69 -29.23
CA LEU A 628 -2.18 -1.60 -28.27
C LEU A 628 -2.93 -0.39 -28.88
N LEU A 629 -2.89 -0.17 -30.19
CA LEU A 629 -3.68 0.89 -30.85
C LEU A 629 -5.19 0.64 -30.76
N GLU A 630 -5.62 -0.63 -30.87
CA GLU A 630 -7.03 -0.99 -30.73
C GLU A 630 -7.50 -0.84 -29.28
N VAL A 631 -6.63 -1.10 -28.30
CA VAL A 631 -6.89 -0.86 -26.87
C VAL A 631 -7.17 0.62 -26.57
N GLY A 632 -6.55 1.54 -27.32
CA GLY A 632 -6.76 2.99 -27.20
C GLY A 632 -8.21 3.45 -27.45
N LYS A 633 -9.03 2.62 -28.11
CA LYS A 633 -10.44 2.89 -28.39
C LYS A 633 -11.37 2.55 -27.20
N SER A 634 -10.86 1.93 -26.14
CA SER A 634 -11.65 1.62 -24.95
C SER A 634 -12.06 2.88 -24.18
N SER A 635 -13.29 2.90 -23.67
CA SER A 635 -13.82 3.97 -22.82
C SER A 635 -13.46 3.81 -21.32
N TYR A 636 -12.83 2.70 -20.92
CA TYR A 636 -12.53 2.45 -19.51
C TYR A 636 -11.30 3.24 -19.04
N TRP A 637 -11.53 4.34 -18.31
CA TRP A 637 -10.49 5.30 -17.89
C TRP A 637 -9.23 4.67 -17.27
N LEU A 638 -9.38 3.59 -16.50
CA LEU A 638 -8.26 2.94 -15.81
C LEU A 638 -7.41 2.08 -16.76
N LEU A 639 -8.00 1.56 -17.84
CA LEU A 639 -7.27 0.94 -18.95
C LEU A 639 -6.58 2.00 -19.81
N GLN A 640 -7.23 3.14 -20.09
CA GLN A 640 -6.61 4.27 -20.79
C GLN A 640 -5.37 4.79 -20.04
N VAL A 641 -5.45 4.94 -18.71
CA VAL A 641 -4.31 5.34 -17.85
C VAL A 641 -3.18 4.32 -17.86
N GLU A 642 -3.49 3.02 -17.87
CA GLU A 642 -2.48 1.96 -17.95
C GLU A 642 -1.80 1.95 -19.33
N LEU A 643 -2.58 2.02 -20.42
CA LEU A 643 -2.09 2.11 -21.80
C LEU A 643 -1.14 3.29 -21.99
N LEU A 644 -1.51 4.48 -21.50
CA LEU A 644 -0.66 5.66 -21.53
C LEU A 644 0.67 5.47 -20.79
N ASP A 645 0.72 4.65 -19.74
CA ASP A 645 1.96 4.32 -19.03
C ASP A 645 2.80 3.25 -19.75
N VAL A 646 2.16 2.35 -20.53
CA VAL A 646 2.88 1.49 -21.50
C VAL A 646 3.53 2.34 -22.59
N ILE A 647 2.76 3.25 -23.20
CA ILE A 647 3.21 4.15 -24.27
C ILE A 647 4.37 5.04 -23.79
N GLY A 648 4.30 5.57 -22.56
CA GLY A 648 5.38 6.32 -21.93
C GLY A 648 6.69 5.51 -21.75
N GLY A 649 6.60 4.18 -21.71
CA GLY A 649 7.73 3.26 -21.65
C GLY A 649 8.45 3.07 -23.00
N LEU A 650 7.72 3.09 -24.12
CA LEU A 650 8.22 2.72 -25.46
C LEU A 650 9.43 3.53 -25.92
N ASN A 651 10.25 2.91 -26.78
CA ASN A 651 11.36 3.56 -27.49
C ASN A 651 10.98 3.71 -28.97
N PHE A 652 10.55 4.92 -29.36
CA PHE A 652 10.05 5.18 -30.71
C PHE A 652 11.16 5.18 -31.78
N ARG A 653 12.42 5.48 -31.43
CA ARG A 653 13.58 5.32 -32.33
C ARG A 653 13.79 3.86 -32.73
N LEU A 654 13.70 2.97 -31.75
CA LEU A 654 13.80 1.53 -31.97
C LEU A 654 12.60 1.00 -32.78
N LEU A 655 11.38 1.43 -32.45
CA LEU A 655 10.18 1.06 -33.22
C LEU A 655 10.29 1.51 -34.68
N ASN A 656 10.71 2.75 -34.94
CA ASN A 656 10.95 3.23 -36.31
C ASN A 656 12.04 2.41 -37.03
N PHE A 657 13.11 1.98 -36.34
CA PHE A 657 14.09 1.07 -36.94
C PHE A 657 13.46 -0.27 -37.35
N ILE A 658 12.64 -0.86 -36.46
CA ILE A 658 11.94 -2.12 -36.72
C ILE A 658 10.95 -1.97 -37.89
N GLU A 659 10.18 -0.89 -37.95
CA GLU A 659 9.27 -0.57 -39.07
C GLU A 659 10.00 -0.45 -40.42
N THR A 660 11.25 0.01 -40.44
CA THR A 660 12.07 0.06 -41.67
C THR A 660 12.64 -1.29 -42.12
N GLN A 661 12.47 -2.38 -41.34
CA GLN A 661 12.95 -3.71 -41.73
C GLN A 661 11.97 -4.44 -42.66
N GLU A 662 12.51 -5.00 -43.74
CA GLU A 662 11.76 -5.70 -44.80
C GLU A 662 10.91 -6.89 -44.26
N LYS A 663 11.34 -7.49 -43.14
CA LYS A 663 10.67 -8.63 -42.48
C LYS A 663 9.25 -8.35 -41.96
N LEU A 664 8.85 -7.08 -41.76
CA LEU A 664 7.46 -6.76 -41.39
C LEU A 664 6.51 -6.75 -42.60
N TYR A 665 7.01 -6.46 -43.79
CA TYR A 665 6.21 -6.36 -45.01
C TYR A 665 5.67 -7.72 -45.45
N SER A 666 6.42 -8.81 -45.22
CA SER A 666 5.98 -10.19 -45.53
C SER A 666 4.82 -10.68 -44.65
N ASN A 667 4.56 -10.06 -43.50
CA ASN A 667 3.52 -10.47 -42.56
C ASN A 667 2.21 -9.66 -42.71
N HIS A 668 2.05 -8.89 -43.79
CA HIS A 668 0.89 -8.01 -44.05
C HIS A 668 0.55 -7.01 -42.92
N LEU A 669 1.49 -6.75 -41.99
CA LEU A 669 1.24 -5.95 -40.79
C LEU A 669 1.28 -4.43 -41.01
N VAL A 670 1.72 -4.00 -42.20
CA VAL A 670 1.73 -2.58 -42.58
C VAL A 670 0.29 -2.12 -42.88
N LYS A 671 -0.43 -1.72 -41.83
CA LYS A 671 -1.42 -0.64 -41.95
C LYS A 671 -0.67 0.60 -42.48
N SER A 672 -1.34 1.45 -43.25
CA SER A 672 -0.74 2.58 -43.99
C SER A 672 -0.16 3.72 -43.13
N GLN A 673 0.01 3.53 -41.82
CA GLN A 673 0.26 4.56 -40.81
C GLN A 673 1.37 4.06 -39.87
N ARG A 674 2.34 4.92 -39.56
CA ARG A 674 3.47 4.56 -38.69
C ARG A 674 3.04 4.48 -37.23
N ILE A 675 3.63 3.57 -36.47
CA ILE A 675 3.38 3.35 -35.04
C ILE A 675 3.52 4.66 -34.24
N GLN A 676 4.57 5.46 -34.50
CA GLN A 676 4.81 6.70 -33.78
C GLN A 676 3.68 7.72 -34.00
N GLU A 677 3.24 7.88 -35.25
CA GLU A 677 2.18 8.82 -35.64
C GLU A 677 0.82 8.36 -35.06
N ALA A 678 0.48 7.07 -35.23
CA ALA A 678 -0.77 6.50 -34.69
C ALA A 678 -0.86 6.57 -33.16
N LEU A 679 0.21 6.22 -32.43
CA LEU A 679 0.20 6.30 -30.96
C LEU A 679 0.14 7.75 -30.47
N LEU A 680 0.79 8.69 -31.16
CA LEU A 680 0.77 10.10 -30.77
C LEU A 680 -0.59 10.73 -31.06
N GLU A 681 -1.08 10.64 -32.29
CA GLU A 681 -2.29 11.34 -32.74
C GLU A 681 -3.56 10.62 -32.28
N ASP A 682 -3.75 9.35 -32.65
CA ASP A 682 -5.00 8.63 -32.41
C ASP A 682 -5.22 8.29 -30.93
N VAL A 683 -4.14 8.08 -30.16
CA VAL A 683 -4.22 7.69 -28.74
C VAL A 683 -3.84 8.85 -27.81
N VAL A 684 -2.59 9.32 -27.81
CA VAL A 684 -2.12 10.26 -26.77
C VAL A 684 -2.80 11.62 -26.87
N MET A 685 -2.91 12.21 -28.07
CA MET A 685 -3.57 13.50 -28.28
C MET A 685 -5.09 13.42 -28.10
N THR A 686 -5.74 12.33 -28.54
CA THR A 686 -7.16 12.06 -28.24
C THR A 686 -7.42 11.98 -26.74
N LEU A 687 -6.61 11.25 -25.97
CA LEU A 687 -6.78 11.09 -24.53
C LEU A 687 -6.44 12.36 -23.73
N LEU A 688 -5.61 13.26 -24.28
CA LEU A 688 -5.41 14.60 -23.71
C LEU A 688 -6.71 15.43 -23.72
N GLY A 689 -7.61 15.16 -24.67
CA GLY A 689 -8.95 15.74 -24.77
C GLY A 689 -10.04 15.01 -23.98
N SER A 690 -9.72 13.95 -23.21
CA SER A 690 -10.70 13.15 -22.45
C SER A 690 -11.46 13.98 -21.40
N ASP A 691 -12.72 13.66 -21.11
CA ASP A 691 -13.50 14.29 -20.03
C ASP A 691 -12.95 13.98 -18.62
N ASP A 692 -12.26 12.85 -18.44
CA ASP A 692 -11.70 12.44 -17.14
C ASP A 692 -10.37 13.15 -16.85
N LEU A 693 -10.35 13.96 -15.78
CA LEU A 693 -9.17 14.70 -15.32
C LEU A 693 -7.95 13.78 -15.10
N ARG A 694 -8.14 12.54 -14.65
CA ARG A 694 -7.07 11.57 -14.38
C ARG A 694 -6.43 11.10 -15.68
N VAL A 695 -7.25 10.86 -16.71
CA VAL A 695 -6.79 10.47 -18.04
C VAL A 695 -6.04 11.63 -18.69
N ARG A 696 -6.59 12.86 -18.66
CA ARG A 696 -5.89 14.06 -19.18
C ARG A 696 -4.54 14.30 -18.49
N THR A 697 -4.50 14.20 -17.17
CA THR A 697 -3.27 14.35 -16.38
C THR A 697 -2.25 13.30 -16.80
N LYS A 698 -2.67 12.04 -16.95
CA LYS A 698 -1.79 10.96 -17.40
C LYS A 698 -1.31 11.16 -18.84
N ALA A 699 -2.16 11.63 -19.74
CA ALA A 699 -1.78 11.92 -21.12
C ALA A 699 -0.71 13.02 -21.18
N ALA A 700 -0.87 14.10 -20.40
CA ALA A 700 0.12 15.16 -20.28
C ALA A 700 1.46 14.66 -19.69
N GLU A 701 1.45 13.82 -18.65
CA GLU A 701 2.66 13.15 -18.15
C GLU A 701 3.33 12.29 -19.23
N THR A 702 2.54 11.52 -19.99
CA THR A 702 3.04 10.65 -21.05
C THR A 702 3.68 11.45 -22.18
N ILE A 703 3.09 12.58 -22.61
CA ILE A 703 3.69 13.50 -23.60
C ILE A 703 5.10 13.92 -23.15
N ILE A 704 5.26 14.35 -21.90
CA ILE A 704 6.57 14.76 -21.34
C ILE A 704 7.57 13.59 -21.34
N LYS A 705 7.11 12.35 -21.06
CA LYS A 705 7.96 11.14 -21.08
C LYS A 705 8.38 10.71 -22.49
N ILE A 706 7.52 10.87 -23.51
CA ILE A 706 7.81 10.37 -24.87
C ILE A 706 8.60 11.36 -25.72
N ILE A 707 8.44 12.68 -25.55
CA ILE A 707 9.15 13.70 -26.35
C ILE A 707 10.66 13.42 -26.50
N PRO A 708 11.43 13.08 -25.44
CA PRO A 708 12.87 12.80 -25.57
C PRO A 708 13.21 11.52 -26.35
N LYS A 709 12.23 10.66 -26.63
CA LYS A 709 12.36 9.34 -27.25
C LYS A 709 11.82 9.27 -28.69
N LEU A 710 11.14 10.32 -29.16
CA LEU A 710 10.64 10.41 -30.54
C LEU A 710 11.80 10.42 -31.55
N TYR A 711 11.47 10.06 -32.78
CA TYR A 711 12.36 10.12 -33.94
C TYR A 711 11.65 10.81 -35.11
N PHE A 712 12.24 11.88 -35.61
CA PHE A 712 11.86 12.51 -36.87
C PHE A 712 13.08 12.47 -37.81
N PRO A 713 12.95 11.98 -39.06
CA PRO A 713 14.10 11.86 -39.96
C PRO A 713 14.84 13.17 -40.22
N ASP A 714 14.12 14.30 -40.22
CA ASP A 714 14.66 15.63 -40.51
C ASP A 714 15.48 16.23 -39.35
N ASP A 715 15.28 15.76 -38.11
CA ASP A 715 15.98 16.27 -36.92
C ASP A 715 17.44 15.83 -36.83
N VAL A 716 17.85 14.79 -37.56
CA VAL A 716 19.16 14.14 -37.41
C VAL A 716 19.88 13.99 -38.75
N ALA A 717 20.40 15.11 -39.26
CA ALA A 717 21.23 15.15 -40.45
C ALA A 717 22.34 14.07 -40.42
N HIS A 718 22.22 13.08 -41.32
CA HIS A 718 23.15 11.97 -41.53
C HIS A 718 23.28 10.95 -40.39
N SER A 719 22.22 10.69 -39.61
CA SER A 719 22.20 9.55 -38.68
C SER A 719 20.84 8.84 -38.69
N ASP A 720 20.81 7.64 -39.28
CA ASP A 720 19.64 6.75 -39.27
C ASP A 720 19.17 6.42 -37.84
N SER A 721 17.97 5.85 -37.72
CA SER A 721 17.36 5.44 -36.44
C SER A 721 18.30 4.62 -35.54
N VAL A 722 19.13 3.74 -36.13
CA VAL A 722 20.18 2.98 -35.43
C VAL A 722 21.18 3.88 -34.71
N ALA A 723 21.66 4.94 -35.38
CA ALA A 723 22.63 5.86 -34.81
C ALA A 723 21.99 6.78 -33.75
N ALA A 724 20.68 7.05 -33.86
CA ALA A 724 19.92 7.72 -32.80
C ALA A 724 19.81 6.85 -31.52
N VAL A 725 19.53 5.54 -31.66
CA VAL A 725 19.53 4.59 -30.53
C VAL A 725 20.93 4.46 -29.92
N ALA A 726 21.97 4.24 -30.74
CA ALA A 726 23.34 4.09 -30.26
C ALA A 726 23.88 5.34 -29.52
N LYS A 727 23.43 6.54 -29.91
CA LYS A 727 23.75 7.80 -29.22
C LYS A 727 23.14 7.85 -27.82
N GLU A 728 21.92 7.31 -27.64
CA GLU A 728 21.25 7.25 -26.34
C GLU A 728 22.01 6.34 -25.37
N ASP A 729 22.35 5.12 -25.78
CA ASP A 729 23.15 4.17 -25.00
C ASP A 729 24.52 4.75 -24.61
N GLN A 730 25.20 5.41 -25.56
CA GLN A 730 26.47 6.09 -25.27
C GLN A 730 26.32 7.25 -24.28
N THR A 731 25.22 8.00 -24.30
CA THR A 731 24.97 9.05 -23.30
C THR A 731 24.62 8.49 -21.92
N GLY A 732 23.95 7.33 -21.86
CA GLY A 732 23.74 6.57 -20.63
C GLY A 732 25.08 6.12 -20.02
N ALA A 733 25.90 5.41 -20.80
CA ALA A 733 27.22 4.94 -20.38
C ALA A 733 28.18 6.09 -19.96
N ARG A 734 28.16 7.22 -20.69
CA ARG A 734 28.94 8.42 -20.33
C ARG A 734 28.50 9.06 -19.03
N ARG A 735 27.22 8.96 -18.65
CA ARG A 735 26.70 9.50 -17.38
C ARG A 735 27.34 8.82 -16.16
N TYR A 736 27.72 7.55 -16.28
CA TYR A 736 28.51 6.82 -15.28
C TYR A 736 30.00 7.18 -15.30
N HIS A 737 30.58 7.52 -16.46
CA HIS A 737 32.01 7.85 -16.58
C HIS A 737 32.37 9.29 -16.17
N LEU A 738 31.49 10.28 -16.41
CA LEU A 738 31.74 11.68 -16.01
C LEU A 738 31.55 11.96 -14.50
N GLY A 739 31.18 10.96 -13.70
CA GLY A 739 31.07 11.08 -12.24
C GLY A 739 32.41 11.19 -11.50
N SER A 740 33.56 11.08 -12.20
CA SER A 740 34.90 11.19 -11.59
C SER A 740 35.65 12.45 -12.05
N THR A 741 36.30 13.12 -11.09
CA THR A 741 37.19 14.29 -11.24
C THR A 741 36.59 15.64 -11.68
N LYS A 742 35.88 16.29 -10.74
CA LYS A 742 36.09 17.73 -10.47
C LYS A 742 36.39 17.96 -8.97
N LEU A 743 37.56 17.50 -8.53
CA LEU A 743 38.19 17.97 -7.30
C LEU A 743 39.19 19.05 -7.67
N GLN A 744 38.96 20.27 -7.20
CA GLN A 744 39.96 21.35 -7.29
C GLN A 744 41.12 21.05 -6.33
N PRO A 745 42.37 21.43 -6.67
CA PRO A 745 43.52 21.22 -5.80
C PRO A 745 43.48 22.21 -4.63
N ALA A 746 43.24 21.71 -3.42
CA ALA A 746 43.37 22.51 -2.21
C ALA A 746 44.85 22.78 -1.89
N THR A 747 45.21 24.05 -1.82
CA THR A 747 46.53 24.53 -1.39
C THR A 747 46.71 24.37 0.11
N HIS A 748 47.82 23.78 0.57
CA HIS A 748 48.38 24.07 1.89
C HIS A 748 49.90 23.99 1.89
N SER A 749 50.52 24.88 2.70
CA SER A 749 51.94 25.24 2.65
C SER A 749 52.57 25.24 4.04
N HIS A 750 53.74 24.59 4.19
CA HIS A 750 54.68 24.67 5.34
C HIS A 750 54.13 24.20 6.72
N HIS A 751 54.87 23.73 7.74
CA HIS A 751 56.30 23.50 8.11
C HIS A 751 56.37 22.15 8.92
N GLU A 752 57.46 21.54 9.40
CA GLU A 752 58.93 21.74 9.45
C GLU A 752 59.62 20.35 9.65
N GLY A 753 60.93 20.22 9.35
CA GLY A 753 61.87 19.20 9.91
C GLY A 753 61.68 17.71 9.52
N SER A 754 62.72 16.90 9.28
CA SER A 754 64.17 17.09 9.49
C SER A 754 65.00 16.00 8.77
N LEU A 755 66.31 16.23 8.62
CA LEU A 755 67.40 15.25 8.32
C LEU A 755 67.30 14.44 6.99
N THR A 756 67.87 14.92 5.87
CA THR A 756 69.29 14.74 5.42
C THR A 756 69.73 13.36 4.91
N LEU A 757 70.38 13.41 3.73
CA LEU A 757 71.50 12.59 3.21
C LEU A 757 71.26 11.48 2.15
N SER A 758 71.95 11.71 1.01
CA SER A 758 72.78 10.76 0.27
C SER A 758 72.20 9.94 -0.91
N ARG A 759 72.53 10.44 -2.12
CA ARG A 759 73.06 9.73 -3.30
C ARG A 759 72.12 8.96 -4.26
N ARG A 760 71.96 9.57 -5.45
CA ARG A 760 71.99 8.91 -6.77
C ARG A 760 73.21 7.96 -6.91
N PRO A 761 73.11 6.85 -7.67
CA PRO A 761 73.20 6.85 -9.15
C PRO A 761 72.07 6.03 -9.81
N GLY A 762 71.89 5.94 -11.13
CA GLY A 762 72.59 6.55 -12.26
C GLY A 762 72.02 6.04 -13.60
N ARG A 763 72.21 6.79 -14.68
CA ARG A 763 71.75 6.51 -16.07
C ARG A 763 72.00 5.06 -16.54
N ARG A 764 71.10 4.53 -17.38
CA ARG A 764 71.32 4.46 -18.86
C ARG A 764 70.04 4.10 -19.64
N ARG A 765 69.92 4.67 -20.85
CA ARG A 765 69.03 4.20 -21.92
C ARG A 765 69.70 3.03 -22.65
N ALA A 766 68.89 2.12 -23.17
CA ALA A 766 68.92 1.77 -24.59
C ALA A 766 67.52 2.09 -25.13
#